data_AF-A0A818PI66-F1
#
_entry.id   AF-A0A818PI66-F1
#
_cell.length_a   1.000
_cell.length_b   1.000
_cell.length_c   1.000
_cell.angle_alpha   90.00
_cell.angle_beta   90.00
_cell.angle_gamma   90.00
#
_symmetry.space_group_name_H-M   'P 1'
#
loop_
_entity.id
_entity.type
_entity.pdbx_description
1 polymer ?
#
loop_
_entity_poly.entity_id
_entity_poly.type
_entity_poly.pdbx_seq_one_letter_code
_entity_poly.pdbx_strand_id
1 'polypeptide(L)'
;MAENDISIKRGGGFMGVFGPRIDSIAREVATAAGVTIVPSSPYHITLLTKDELRQLSTDSSNKIDRLNENAATIDTRNILSLGVGGHPNGVCWVVIIWNAGNIFRKKYGLPCKQFHITLSDHDDHTPDKSLHSLHTTLSIDTLDLNTLDHLVLYSNLSDQHDQAFIYAREMCIRFPDSEKSWLRLADITRRNEQCKLAMLAYARTMHHIDEQENEKIHDYCYKKILNCASMYTEWECLFGENELDQIPEELKMSLLTPWTQTMRQRFVNIYSDEQPQYQQLSREHLFVPFIDPRQRNGNLEMFSLPRFFRWIVPFFLSVMSTPRHERDIDALASAHIGIRHIITLTEETPLPEEWFFNKTISHTHLPVENYQPPTIEQVDIFFRLVNDPTKTPLLVHCGGGKGRAGTMIACYLAIYGFQAPSAQEWRQPFMSAAEAVEKLRQLRPGSIETDQQERFVHTYVSAVWKRQAALPPLPDEPDGLPLEIEGQLDGNIDLIMLCGVPGSGKSHVARMILTRDEQWTIISQDETGSRDTCERELGRPGKYSKVILDRCNPDRADRKEWLGIAQWAKKPICVYFDYNPELCVSRAQQRTDHPTLTPGQRVRTAVQSMHRQMERPKLNEGFVAICIVRSFYAADDLIRRLAPIRILKFLRTGHLVNLGAATADDFLVSFNQSNHTPHVIITEKVDGANMGFSLSADRELLVQNRSHYITSTAHAQFRPLYNWIETHREGLYHVLDRDNSFPERYILYGEWLVATHSIPYTRLPDRFLAFDLYDRQTQTWADRDTLERLLAETKISLVHIMYRGPRPTDAVLKEMVQRPSQFYDGPVEGIYVKEEQNGQVINRGKVVRSDFTAGITDHWDKAPMRKNGFLIGGDDIE
;
A
#
# COMPACT_ATOMS: atom_id res chain seq x y z
N MET A 1 -31.67 -26.33 26.60
CA MET A 1 -31.66 -27.79 26.79
C MET A 1 -33.00 -28.32 26.31
N ALA A 2 -33.11 -28.66 25.03
CA ALA A 2 -34.21 -29.47 24.53
C ALA A 2 -33.68 -30.91 24.51
N GLU A 3 -34.36 -31.84 25.16
CA GLU A 3 -33.97 -33.25 25.22
C GLU A 3 -33.79 -33.80 23.79
N ASN A 4 -32.65 -34.44 23.53
CA ASN A 4 -32.39 -35.09 22.26
C ASN A 4 -33.35 -36.28 22.09
N ASP A 5 -34.40 -36.09 21.29
CA ASP A 5 -35.45 -37.07 20.97
C ASP A 5 -34.98 -38.19 20.00
N ILE A 6 -33.67 -38.46 19.95
CA ILE A 6 -33.04 -39.45 19.09
C ILE A 6 -32.12 -40.33 19.93
N SER A 7 -32.29 -41.64 19.85
CA SER A 7 -31.48 -42.66 20.51
C SER A 7 -30.81 -43.58 19.49
N ILE A 8 -29.51 -43.84 19.68
CA ILE A 8 -28.75 -44.81 18.89
C ILE A 8 -28.63 -46.07 19.74
N LYS A 9 -29.25 -47.17 19.29
CA LYS A 9 -29.31 -48.42 20.06
C LYS A 9 -29.30 -49.64 19.18
N ARG A 10 -28.98 -50.78 19.80
CA ARG A 10 -29.04 -52.09 19.14
C ARG A 10 -30.47 -52.62 19.12
N GLY A 11 -30.92 -53.09 17.97
CA GLY A 11 -32.24 -53.72 17.79
C GLY A 11 -32.14 -54.85 16.76
N GLY A 12 -32.76 -56.00 17.03
CA GLY A 12 -32.89 -57.09 16.04
C GLY A 12 -31.58 -57.64 15.43
N GLY A 13 -30.42 -57.39 16.05
CA GLY A 13 -29.10 -57.79 15.55
C GLY A 13 -28.32 -56.72 14.76
N PHE A 14 -28.89 -55.52 14.55
CA PHE A 14 -28.24 -54.38 13.90
C PHE A 14 -28.19 -53.17 14.85
N MET A 15 -27.50 -52.10 14.46
CA MET A 15 -27.47 -50.83 15.21
C MET A 15 -28.22 -49.76 14.43
N GLY A 16 -29.23 -49.16 15.07
CA GLY A 16 -30.12 -48.21 14.43
C GLY A 16 -30.30 -46.92 15.22
N VAL A 17 -30.72 -45.88 14.52
CA VAL A 17 -31.10 -44.58 15.06
C VAL A 17 -32.62 -44.51 15.10
N PHE A 18 -33.18 -44.27 16.28
CA PHE A 18 -34.63 -44.30 16.54
C PHE A 18 -35.07 -43.07 17.33
N GLY A 19 -36.34 -42.70 17.23
CA GLY A 19 -36.97 -41.72 18.12
C GLY A 19 -38.00 -40.85 17.41
N PRO A 20 -38.80 -40.06 18.15
CA PRO A 20 -39.91 -39.29 17.59
C PRO A 20 -39.53 -38.39 16.41
N ARG A 21 -38.31 -37.82 16.43
CA ARG A 21 -37.81 -36.99 15.32
C ARG A 21 -37.61 -37.78 14.03
N ILE A 22 -37.16 -39.04 14.10
CA ILE A 22 -37.02 -39.91 12.90
C ILE A 22 -38.41 -40.24 12.33
N ASP A 23 -39.38 -40.53 13.21
CA ASP A 23 -40.77 -40.77 12.79
C ASP A 23 -41.43 -39.51 12.20
N SER A 24 -41.07 -38.32 12.68
CA SER A 24 -41.55 -37.04 12.13
C SER A 24 -41.03 -36.82 10.72
N ILE A 25 -39.71 -36.96 10.51
CA ILE A 25 -39.06 -36.82 9.20
C ILE A 25 -39.73 -37.76 8.18
N ALA A 26 -39.93 -39.04 8.55
CA ALA A 26 -40.57 -40.02 7.67
C ALA A 26 -41.99 -39.58 7.26
N ARG A 27 -42.80 -39.12 8.22
CA ARG A 27 -44.19 -38.71 7.99
C ARG A 27 -44.29 -37.43 7.17
N GLU A 28 -43.48 -36.42 7.48
CA GLU A 28 -43.48 -35.13 6.80
C GLU A 28 -43.08 -35.29 5.32
N VAL A 29 -41.99 -36.00 5.06
CA VAL A 29 -41.48 -36.21 3.70
C VAL A 29 -42.42 -37.08 2.87
N ALA A 30 -42.97 -38.15 3.45
CA ALA A 30 -43.95 -39.00 2.76
C ALA A 30 -45.25 -38.25 2.43
N THR A 31 -45.75 -37.43 3.37
CA THR A 31 -46.95 -36.59 3.16
C THR A 31 -46.71 -35.59 2.03
N ALA A 32 -45.56 -34.90 2.04
CA ALA A 32 -45.20 -33.94 1.00
C ALA A 32 -45.09 -34.58 -0.40
N ALA A 33 -44.66 -35.85 -0.47
CA ALA A 33 -44.52 -36.60 -1.71
C ALA A 33 -45.80 -37.38 -2.13
N GLY A 34 -46.88 -37.34 -1.33
CA GLY A 34 -48.12 -38.07 -1.61
C GLY A 34 -47.98 -39.60 -1.51
N VAL A 35 -47.01 -40.09 -0.73
CA VAL A 35 -46.74 -41.53 -0.58
C VAL A 35 -47.53 -42.09 0.61
N THR A 36 -48.22 -43.22 0.40
CA THR A 36 -48.96 -43.89 1.47
C THR A 36 -48.00 -44.62 2.41
N ILE A 37 -48.04 -44.24 3.68
CA ILE A 37 -47.23 -44.83 4.76
C ILE A 37 -47.90 -46.11 5.26
N VAL A 38 -47.14 -47.21 5.36
CA VAL A 38 -47.58 -48.43 6.06
C VAL A 38 -46.54 -48.79 7.12
N PRO A 39 -46.76 -48.49 8.41
CA PRO A 39 -45.78 -48.79 9.44
C PRO A 39 -46.08 -50.16 10.08
N SER A 40 -45.21 -51.14 9.86
CA SER A 40 -45.19 -52.40 10.62
C SER A 40 -44.29 -52.33 11.87
N SER A 41 -43.43 -51.30 12.00
CA SER A 41 -42.54 -51.03 13.14
C SER A 41 -42.11 -49.54 13.18
N PRO A 42 -41.50 -49.03 14.28
CA PRO A 42 -40.99 -47.65 14.34
C PRO A 42 -39.94 -47.37 13.27
N TYR A 43 -39.96 -46.16 12.71
CA TYR A 43 -38.98 -45.77 11.70
C TYR A 43 -37.58 -45.69 12.28
N HIS A 44 -36.59 -46.05 11.46
CA HIS A 44 -35.20 -46.03 11.88
C HIS A 44 -34.25 -45.79 10.73
N ILE A 45 -33.05 -45.30 11.06
CA ILE A 45 -31.91 -45.25 10.15
C ILE A 45 -30.92 -46.32 10.60
N THR A 46 -30.52 -47.23 9.71
CA THR A 46 -29.57 -48.29 10.07
C THR A 46 -28.13 -47.74 10.04
N LEU A 47 -27.49 -47.60 11.21
CA LEU A 47 -26.07 -47.20 11.33
C LEU A 47 -25.13 -48.34 10.95
N LEU A 48 -25.33 -49.54 11.51
CA LEU A 48 -24.55 -50.76 11.23
C LEU A 48 -25.50 -51.90 10.89
N THR A 49 -25.23 -52.64 9.80
CA THR A 49 -26.00 -53.84 9.45
C THR A 49 -25.68 -54.99 10.39
N LYS A 50 -26.45 -56.08 10.30
CA LYS A 50 -26.20 -57.30 11.11
C LYS A 50 -24.81 -57.89 10.85
N ASP A 51 -24.39 -57.90 9.59
CA ASP A 51 -23.11 -58.50 9.20
C ASP A 51 -21.93 -57.59 9.55
N GLU A 52 -22.06 -56.28 9.36
CA GLU A 52 -21.05 -55.30 9.80
C GLU A 52 -20.86 -55.35 11.32
N LEU A 53 -21.95 -55.43 12.08
CA LEU A 53 -21.89 -55.52 13.54
C LEU A 53 -21.24 -56.83 14.00
N ARG A 54 -21.52 -57.95 13.31
CA ARG A 54 -20.85 -59.24 13.57
C ARG A 54 -19.36 -59.16 13.29
N GLN A 55 -18.96 -58.62 12.14
CA GLN A 55 -17.55 -58.45 11.76
C GLN A 55 -16.77 -57.58 12.75
N LEU A 56 -17.35 -56.44 13.16
CA LEU A 56 -16.72 -55.57 14.16
C LEU A 56 -16.66 -56.21 15.54
N SER A 57 -17.62 -57.07 15.89
CA SER A 57 -17.65 -57.75 17.19
C SER A 57 -16.69 -58.93 17.32
N THR A 58 -16.16 -59.45 16.21
CA THR A 58 -15.14 -60.51 16.20
C THR A 58 -13.71 -59.98 16.36
N ASP A 59 -13.52 -58.66 16.29
CA ASP A 59 -12.23 -58.00 16.52
C ASP A 59 -12.02 -57.74 18.02
N SER A 60 -10.97 -58.33 18.59
CA SER A 60 -10.59 -58.27 20.02
C SER A 60 -10.45 -56.84 20.58
N SER A 61 -10.24 -55.85 19.70
CA SER A 61 -10.07 -54.43 20.05
C SER A 61 -11.40 -53.69 20.28
N ASN A 62 -12.52 -54.22 19.76
CA ASN A 62 -13.83 -53.56 19.73
C ASN A 62 -14.89 -54.35 20.51
N LYS A 63 -14.77 -54.38 21.85
CA LYS A 63 -15.86 -54.90 22.71
C LYS A 63 -17.17 -54.17 22.37
N ILE A 64 -18.24 -54.94 22.15
CA ILE A 64 -19.56 -54.44 21.73
C ILE A 64 -20.05 -53.27 22.61
N ASP A 65 -19.77 -53.30 23.91
CA ASP A 65 -20.18 -52.25 24.85
C ASP A 65 -19.49 -50.90 24.54
N ARG A 66 -18.20 -50.91 24.19
CA ARG A 66 -17.48 -49.70 23.76
C ARG A 66 -18.00 -49.17 22.42
N LEU A 67 -18.40 -50.05 21.52
CA LEU A 67 -19.00 -49.66 20.25
C LEU A 67 -20.36 -48.96 20.47
N ASN A 68 -21.17 -49.47 21.40
CA ASN A 68 -22.45 -48.84 21.80
C ASN A 68 -22.23 -47.49 22.47
N GLU A 69 -21.28 -47.39 23.42
CA GLU A 69 -20.93 -46.13 24.10
C GLU A 69 -20.46 -45.07 23.09
N ASN A 70 -19.57 -45.44 22.17
CA ASN A 70 -19.10 -44.54 21.13
C ASN A 70 -20.23 -44.13 20.17
N ALA A 71 -21.11 -45.07 19.79
CA ALA A 71 -22.24 -44.78 18.91
C ALA A 71 -23.24 -43.82 19.55
N ALA A 72 -23.44 -43.89 20.88
CA ALA A 72 -24.32 -42.99 21.61
C ALA A 72 -23.84 -41.53 21.62
N THR A 73 -22.56 -41.27 21.33
CA THR A 73 -21.98 -39.91 21.28
C THR A 73 -22.00 -39.27 19.89
N ILE A 74 -22.49 -39.97 18.86
CA ILE A 74 -22.55 -39.42 17.50
C ILE A 74 -23.54 -38.25 17.46
N ASP A 75 -23.15 -37.14 16.86
CA ASP A 75 -24.01 -35.97 16.69
C ASP A 75 -25.21 -36.28 15.78
N THR A 76 -26.42 -36.11 16.32
CA THR A 76 -27.71 -36.35 15.63
C THR A 76 -28.44 -35.07 15.26
N ARG A 77 -27.86 -33.89 15.53
CA ARG A 77 -28.50 -32.59 15.24
C ARG A 77 -28.73 -32.39 13.74
N ASN A 78 -27.77 -32.81 12.91
CA ASN A 78 -27.80 -32.63 11.46
C ASN A 78 -28.07 -33.95 10.71
N ILE A 79 -29.23 -34.53 10.96
CA ILE A 79 -29.82 -35.59 10.12
C ILE A 79 -30.77 -34.89 9.14
N LEU A 80 -30.40 -34.84 7.86
CA LEU A 80 -31.12 -34.10 6.83
C LEU A 80 -31.85 -35.06 5.90
N SER A 81 -33.09 -34.74 5.53
CA SER A 81 -33.86 -35.47 4.52
C SER A 81 -33.88 -34.72 3.20
N LEU A 82 -33.54 -35.40 2.10
CA LEU A 82 -33.54 -34.79 0.76
C LEU A 82 -34.83 -35.03 -0.02
N GLY A 83 -35.65 -36.00 0.40
CA GLY A 83 -36.90 -36.35 -0.27
C GLY A 83 -37.14 -37.85 -0.33
N VAL A 84 -38.16 -38.26 -1.08
CA VAL A 84 -38.48 -39.68 -1.31
C VAL A 84 -37.75 -40.18 -2.55
N GLY A 85 -37.09 -41.32 -2.40
CA GLY A 85 -36.57 -42.11 -3.51
C GLY A 85 -37.19 -43.51 -3.60
N GLY A 86 -36.91 -44.19 -4.70
CA GLY A 86 -37.44 -45.52 -5.01
C GLY A 86 -38.47 -45.51 -6.15
N HIS A 87 -39.42 -46.44 -6.11
CA HIS A 87 -40.48 -46.53 -7.12
C HIS A 87 -41.84 -46.16 -6.50
N PRO A 88 -42.62 -45.25 -7.11
CA PRO A 88 -43.92 -44.80 -6.56
C PRO A 88 -44.92 -45.93 -6.26
N ASN A 89 -44.81 -47.06 -6.97
CA ASN A 89 -45.68 -48.23 -6.82
C ASN A 89 -44.97 -49.43 -6.15
N GLY A 90 -43.81 -49.22 -5.51
CA GLY A 90 -42.96 -50.27 -4.95
C GLY A 90 -42.29 -49.86 -3.64
N VAL A 91 -41.04 -50.27 -3.45
CA VAL A 91 -40.25 -49.92 -2.26
C VAL A 91 -39.87 -48.44 -2.33
N CYS A 92 -40.24 -47.68 -1.29
CA CYS A 92 -39.95 -46.25 -1.15
C CYS A 92 -39.15 -46.00 0.12
N TRP A 93 -38.27 -45.00 0.09
CA TRP A 93 -37.51 -44.57 1.26
C TRP A 93 -37.27 -43.06 1.26
N VAL A 94 -37.04 -42.48 2.43
CA VAL A 94 -36.50 -41.14 2.57
C VAL A 94 -34.98 -41.20 2.43
N VAL A 95 -34.41 -40.41 1.53
CA VAL A 95 -32.95 -40.28 1.39
C VAL A 95 -32.42 -39.37 2.50
N ILE A 96 -31.44 -39.85 3.27
CA ILE A 96 -30.89 -39.16 4.43
C ILE A 96 -29.41 -38.83 4.25
N ILE A 97 -29.04 -37.58 4.54
CA ILE A 97 -27.65 -37.15 4.71
C ILE A 97 -27.34 -37.03 6.20
N TRP A 98 -26.40 -37.86 6.67
CA TRP A 98 -25.93 -37.84 8.05
C TRP A 98 -24.42 -38.08 8.12
N ASN A 99 -23.65 -36.99 8.01
CA ASN A 99 -22.19 -37.05 7.94
C ASN A 99 -21.54 -37.57 9.22
N ALA A 100 -22.07 -37.25 10.40
CA ALA A 100 -21.55 -37.76 11.67
C ALA A 100 -21.63 -39.30 11.73
N GLY A 101 -22.72 -39.89 11.20
CA GLY A 101 -22.84 -41.34 11.05
C GLY A 101 -21.80 -41.94 10.10
N ASN A 102 -21.52 -41.28 8.97
CA ASN A 102 -20.50 -41.76 8.02
C ASN A 102 -19.06 -41.55 8.52
N ILE A 103 -18.79 -40.48 9.28
CA ILE A 103 -17.50 -40.29 9.97
C ILE A 103 -17.27 -41.42 10.97
N PHE A 104 -18.29 -41.78 11.75
CA PHE A 104 -18.23 -42.92 12.65
C PHE A 104 -17.94 -44.22 11.89
N ARG A 105 -18.66 -44.50 10.80
CA ARG A 105 -18.42 -45.71 9.99
C ARG A 105 -16.99 -45.77 9.44
N LYS A 106 -16.48 -44.66 8.91
CA LYS A 106 -15.11 -44.55 8.38
C LYS A 106 -14.05 -44.77 9.47
N LYS A 107 -14.29 -44.29 10.70
CA LYS A 107 -13.42 -44.57 11.88
C LYS A 107 -13.25 -46.07 12.16
N TYR A 108 -14.25 -46.88 11.82
CA TYR A 108 -14.23 -48.34 11.97
C TYR A 108 -13.93 -49.09 10.67
N GLY A 109 -13.39 -48.42 9.65
CA GLY A 109 -13.01 -49.05 8.38
C GLY A 109 -14.19 -49.49 7.51
N LEU A 110 -15.41 -49.04 7.81
CA LEU A 110 -16.60 -49.34 7.01
C LEU A 110 -16.79 -48.32 5.88
N PRO A 111 -17.37 -48.73 4.73
CA PRO A 111 -17.68 -47.81 3.66
C PRO A 111 -18.77 -46.82 4.06
N CYS A 112 -18.77 -45.65 3.42
CA CYS A 112 -19.85 -44.68 3.53
C CYS A 112 -21.18 -45.32 3.15
N LYS A 113 -22.19 -45.05 3.96
CA LYS A 113 -23.53 -45.60 3.78
C LYS A 113 -24.47 -44.55 3.22
N GLN A 114 -25.31 -45.00 2.31
CA GLN A 114 -26.48 -44.29 1.84
C GLN A 114 -27.58 -44.44 2.90
N PHE A 115 -27.59 -43.54 3.87
CA PHE A 115 -28.59 -43.56 4.93
C PHE A 115 -29.97 -43.27 4.36
N HIS A 116 -30.96 -43.98 4.89
CA HIS A 116 -32.33 -43.86 4.44
C HIS A 116 -33.29 -44.29 5.55
N ILE A 117 -34.55 -43.91 5.41
CA ILE A 117 -35.68 -44.40 6.21
C ILE A 117 -36.64 -45.11 5.26
N THR A 118 -36.79 -46.41 5.37
CA THR A 118 -37.73 -47.18 4.53
C THR A 118 -39.18 -46.84 4.90
N LEU A 119 -40.00 -46.51 3.90
CA LEU A 119 -41.41 -46.11 4.05
C LEU A 119 -42.40 -47.25 3.77
N SER A 120 -41.97 -48.28 3.05
CA SER A 120 -42.75 -49.46 2.66
C SER A 120 -42.57 -50.65 3.61
N ASP A 121 -43.53 -51.59 3.60
CA ASP A 121 -43.51 -52.82 4.45
C ASP A 121 -42.35 -53.79 4.15
N HIS A 122 -41.78 -53.72 2.95
CA HIS A 122 -40.63 -54.51 2.54
C HIS A 122 -39.47 -53.58 2.23
N ASP A 123 -38.30 -53.86 2.83
CA ASP A 123 -37.04 -53.20 2.47
C ASP A 123 -36.33 -54.05 1.42
N ASP A 124 -35.90 -53.42 0.33
CA ASP A 124 -34.99 -54.01 -0.65
C ASP A 124 -33.61 -53.38 -0.45
N HIS A 125 -32.60 -54.22 -0.24
CA HIS A 125 -31.22 -53.79 -0.01
C HIS A 125 -30.40 -53.69 -1.30
N THR A 126 -30.97 -54.03 -2.44
CA THR A 126 -30.30 -54.01 -3.76
C THR A 126 -30.30 -52.66 -4.50
N PRO A 127 -31.29 -51.75 -4.36
CA PRO A 127 -31.32 -50.50 -5.12
C PRO A 127 -30.33 -49.45 -4.60
N ASP A 128 -29.95 -48.51 -5.47
CA ASP A 128 -29.24 -47.29 -5.07
C ASP A 128 -30.15 -46.43 -4.18
N LYS A 129 -29.70 -46.10 -2.96
CA LYS A 129 -30.42 -45.26 -1.99
C LYS A 129 -29.78 -43.88 -1.86
N SER A 130 -28.94 -43.49 -2.82
CA SER A 130 -28.33 -42.17 -2.90
C SER A 130 -29.32 -41.08 -3.34
N LEU A 131 -28.82 -39.85 -3.46
CA LEU A 131 -29.53 -38.72 -4.07
C LEU A 131 -30.01 -38.98 -5.52
N HIS A 132 -29.41 -39.92 -6.26
CA HIS A 132 -29.88 -40.29 -7.60
C HIS A 132 -31.18 -41.09 -7.59
N SER A 133 -31.60 -41.59 -6.43
CA SER A 133 -32.84 -42.37 -6.28
C SER A 133 -34.08 -41.51 -6.09
N LEU A 134 -33.93 -40.19 -5.92
CA LEU A 134 -35.03 -39.26 -5.64
C LEU A 134 -36.03 -39.23 -6.80
N HIS A 135 -37.33 -39.23 -6.48
CA HIS A 135 -38.41 -39.11 -7.47
C HIS A 135 -38.38 -37.77 -8.23
N THR A 136 -37.91 -36.72 -7.58
CA THR A 136 -37.73 -35.38 -8.17
C THR A 136 -36.25 -35.04 -8.15
N THR A 137 -35.72 -34.60 -9.29
CA THR A 137 -34.32 -34.16 -9.37
C THR A 137 -34.09 -33.00 -8.40
N LEU A 138 -33.08 -33.15 -7.55
CA LEU A 138 -32.69 -32.12 -6.58
C LEU A 138 -32.19 -30.88 -7.34
N SER A 139 -32.94 -29.77 -7.26
CA SER A 139 -32.51 -28.49 -7.81
C SER A 139 -31.57 -27.80 -6.82
N ILE A 140 -30.29 -27.73 -7.18
CA ILE A 140 -29.22 -27.18 -6.34
C ILE A 140 -29.55 -25.73 -5.91
N ASP A 141 -30.12 -24.94 -6.81
CA ASP A 141 -30.47 -23.52 -6.62
C ASP A 141 -31.49 -23.29 -5.50
N THR A 142 -32.23 -24.33 -5.11
CA THR A 142 -33.27 -24.26 -4.06
C THR A 142 -32.78 -24.67 -2.68
N LEU A 143 -31.59 -25.27 -2.57
CA LEU A 143 -31.06 -25.77 -1.31
C LEU A 143 -30.57 -24.65 -0.40
N ASP A 144 -30.76 -24.80 0.91
CA ASP A 144 -30.19 -23.88 1.90
C ASP A 144 -28.68 -24.15 2.14
N LEU A 145 -28.01 -23.20 2.82
CA LEU A 145 -26.59 -23.29 3.12
C LEU A 145 -26.23 -24.54 3.92
N ASN A 146 -27.06 -24.93 4.89
CA ASN A 146 -26.80 -26.08 5.76
C ASN A 146 -26.87 -27.40 4.96
N THR A 147 -27.84 -27.54 4.07
CA THR A 147 -27.98 -28.71 3.21
C THR A 147 -26.83 -28.80 2.23
N LEU A 148 -26.42 -27.69 1.60
CA LEU A 148 -25.25 -27.66 0.73
C LEU A 148 -23.95 -28.03 1.46
N ASP A 149 -23.70 -27.45 2.65
CA ASP A 149 -22.53 -27.79 3.48
C ASP A 149 -22.45 -29.30 3.76
N HIS A 150 -23.59 -29.87 4.13
CA HIS A 150 -23.69 -31.30 4.40
C HIS A 150 -23.57 -32.18 3.15
N LEU A 151 -24.01 -31.71 1.98
CA LEU A 151 -23.78 -32.39 0.70
C LEU A 151 -22.31 -32.35 0.28
N VAL A 152 -21.60 -31.23 0.46
CA VAL A 152 -20.15 -31.17 0.22
C VAL A 152 -19.43 -32.21 1.07
N LEU A 153 -19.71 -32.23 2.37
CA LEU A 153 -19.10 -33.18 3.30
C LEU A 153 -19.43 -34.63 2.95
N TYR A 154 -20.68 -34.92 2.58
CA TYR A 154 -21.11 -36.26 2.17
C TYR A 154 -20.39 -36.74 0.90
N SER A 155 -20.38 -35.90 -0.13
CA SER A 155 -19.69 -36.19 -1.40
C SER A 155 -18.20 -36.38 -1.17
N ASN A 156 -17.57 -35.56 -0.33
CA ASN A 156 -16.15 -35.72 0.01
C ASN A 156 -15.85 -36.97 0.84
N LEU A 157 -16.75 -37.38 1.74
CA LEU A 157 -16.61 -38.64 2.49
C LEU A 157 -16.76 -39.87 1.59
N SER A 158 -17.53 -39.73 0.51
CA SER A 158 -17.81 -40.77 -0.49
C SER A 158 -16.87 -40.70 -1.70
N ASP A 159 -15.77 -39.95 -1.60
CA ASP A 159 -14.74 -39.77 -2.64
C ASP A 159 -15.30 -39.24 -4.00
N GLN A 160 -16.42 -38.49 -3.95
CA GLN A 160 -17.04 -37.79 -5.08
C GLN A 160 -16.60 -36.32 -5.15
N HIS A 161 -15.32 -36.09 -5.42
CA HIS A 161 -14.71 -34.76 -5.29
C HIS A 161 -15.25 -33.71 -6.28
N ASP A 162 -15.56 -34.10 -7.52
CA ASP A 162 -16.15 -33.18 -8.52
C ASP A 162 -17.52 -32.66 -8.07
N GLN A 163 -18.34 -33.56 -7.51
CA GLN A 163 -19.65 -33.19 -6.99
C GLN A 163 -19.54 -32.30 -5.74
N ALA A 164 -18.59 -32.61 -4.85
CA ALA A 164 -18.29 -31.77 -3.71
C ALA A 164 -17.84 -30.36 -4.13
N PHE A 165 -17.04 -30.25 -5.21
CA PHE A 165 -16.61 -28.97 -5.77
C PHE A 165 -17.79 -28.17 -6.32
N ILE A 166 -18.71 -28.80 -7.06
CA ILE A 166 -19.92 -28.15 -7.58
C ILE A 166 -20.73 -27.53 -6.43
N TYR A 167 -21.00 -28.29 -5.37
CA TYR A 167 -21.75 -27.79 -4.22
C TYR A 167 -21.00 -26.68 -3.46
N ALA A 168 -19.69 -26.82 -3.26
CA ALA A 168 -18.89 -25.81 -2.57
C ALA A 168 -18.80 -24.50 -3.37
N ARG A 169 -18.65 -24.60 -4.71
CA ARG A 169 -18.70 -23.43 -5.61
C ARG A 169 -20.05 -22.72 -5.50
N GLU A 170 -21.14 -23.48 -5.49
CA GLU A 170 -22.48 -22.91 -5.36
C GLU A 170 -22.70 -22.21 -4.01
N MET A 171 -22.16 -22.77 -2.92
CA MET A 171 -22.17 -22.11 -1.61
C MET A 171 -21.48 -20.74 -1.68
N CYS A 172 -20.34 -20.63 -2.35
CA CYS A 172 -19.63 -19.35 -2.51
C CYS A 172 -20.40 -18.35 -3.38
N ILE A 173 -21.10 -18.80 -4.42
CA ILE A 173 -21.90 -17.92 -5.28
C ILE A 173 -23.11 -17.36 -4.53
N ARG A 174 -23.86 -18.21 -3.82
CA ARG A 174 -25.14 -17.84 -3.19
C ARG A 174 -25.02 -17.31 -1.77
N PHE A 175 -23.97 -17.71 -1.06
CA PHE A 175 -23.71 -17.34 0.34
C PHE A 175 -22.27 -16.84 0.50
N PRO A 176 -21.87 -15.78 -0.21
CA PRO A 176 -20.49 -15.27 -0.22
C PRO A 176 -20.05 -14.72 1.15
N ASP A 177 -20.98 -14.33 2.02
CA ASP A 177 -20.66 -13.81 3.34
C ASP A 177 -20.42 -14.90 4.40
N SER A 178 -20.65 -16.18 4.06
CA SER A 178 -20.40 -17.28 4.99
C SER A 178 -18.98 -17.81 4.88
N GLU A 179 -18.30 -17.87 6.02
CA GLU A 179 -17.00 -18.52 6.21
C GLU A 179 -17.02 -20.00 5.82
N LYS A 180 -18.15 -20.70 6.03
CA LYS A 180 -18.28 -22.12 5.68
C LYS A 180 -18.19 -22.36 4.18
N SER A 181 -18.77 -21.47 3.38
CA SER A 181 -18.73 -21.55 1.92
C SER A 181 -17.28 -21.61 1.43
N TRP A 182 -16.46 -20.64 1.87
CA TRP A 182 -15.06 -20.55 1.48
C TRP A 182 -14.21 -21.68 2.06
N LEU A 183 -14.45 -22.08 3.32
CA LEU A 183 -13.73 -23.16 3.96
C LEU A 183 -13.92 -24.48 3.21
N ARG A 184 -15.16 -24.76 2.79
CA ARG A 184 -15.49 -25.96 2.01
C ARG A 184 -14.86 -25.96 0.63
N LEU A 185 -14.91 -24.82 -0.07
CA LEU A 185 -14.21 -24.68 -1.34
C LEU A 185 -12.71 -24.93 -1.17
N ALA A 186 -12.10 -24.37 -0.12
CA ALA A 186 -10.68 -24.53 0.19
C ALA A 186 -10.29 -25.98 0.50
N ASP A 187 -11.07 -26.71 1.31
CA ASP A 187 -10.81 -28.11 1.66
C ASP A 187 -10.88 -29.03 0.43
N ILE A 188 -11.86 -28.83 -0.46
CA ILE A 188 -12.05 -29.66 -1.66
C ILE A 188 -10.98 -29.39 -2.71
N THR A 189 -10.74 -28.12 -3.03
CA THR A 189 -9.77 -27.73 -4.08
C THR A 189 -8.35 -28.13 -3.69
N ARG A 190 -8.04 -28.10 -2.40
CA ARG A 190 -6.78 -28.62 -1.87
C ARG A 190 -6.57 -30.10 -2.17
N ARG A 191 -7.62 -30.92 -2.05
CA ARG A 191 -7.55 -32.36 -2.34
C ARG A 191 -7.36 -32.62 -3.82
N ASN A 192 -7.89 -31.75 -4.67
CA ASN A 192 -7.72 -31.78 -6.12
C ASN A 192 -6.40 -31.13 -6.58
N GLU A 193 -5.45 -30.92 -5.67
CA GLU A 193 -4.13 -30.32 -5.93
C GLU A 193 -4.17 -28.88 -6.50
N GLN A 194 -5.32 -28.20 -6.45
CA GLN A 194 -5.49 -26.81 -6.86
C GLN A 194 -5.05 -25.85 -5.74
N CYS A 195 -3.74 -25.82 -5.49
CA CYS A 195 -3.17 -25.14 -4.32
C CYS A 195 -3.41 -23.62 -4.29
N LYS A 196 -3.43 -22.96 -5.45
CA LYS A 196 -3.71 -21.52 -5.55
C LYS A 196 -5.15 -21.21 -5.16
N LEU A 197 -6.11 -21.91 -5.75
CA LEU A 197 -7.53 -21.73 -5.41
C LEU A 197 -7.78 -22.03 -3.92
N ALA A 198 -7.20 -23.11 -3.40
CA ALA A 198 -7.30 -23.45 -1.99
C ALA A 198 -6.75 -22.34 -1.08
N MET A 199 -5.56 -21.80 -1.38
CA MET A 199 -4.96 -20.70 -0.63
C MET A 199 -5.87 -19.48 -0.56
N LEU A 200 -6.39 -19.04 -1.71
CA LEU A 200 -7.27 -17.86 -1.79
C LEU A 200 -8.58 -18.09 -1.03
N ALA A 201 -9.16 -19.30 -1.09
CA ALA A 201 -10.37 -19.64 -0.37
C ALA A 201 -10.16 -19.74 1.16
N TYR A 202 -9.02 -20.27 1.64
CA TYR A 202 -8.68 -20.21 3.07
C TYR A 202 -8.48 -18.78 3.56
N ALA A 203 -7.81 -17.94 2.76
CA ALA A 203 -7.64 -16.53 3.08
C ALA A 203 -8.99 -15.80 3.16
N ARG A 204 -9.94 -16.13 2.27
CA ARG A 204 -11.30 -15.62 2.37
C ARG A 204 -12.03 -16.10 3.61
N THR A 205 -11.87 -17.35 4.00
CA THR A 205 -12.42 -17.86 5.27
C THR A 205 -11.92 -17.02 6.45
N MET A 206 -10.60 -16.75 6.52
CA MET A 206 -10.00 -15.93 7.57
C MET A 206 -10.51 -14.48 7.58
N HIS A 207 -10.86 -13.93 6.41
CA HIS A 207 -11.43 -12.58 6.31
C HIS A 207 -12.84 -12.48 6.91
N HIS A 208 -13.63 -13.56 6.86
CA HIS A 208 -15.02 -13.58 7.33
C HIS A 208 -15.19 -13.97 8.80
N ILE A 209 -14.11 -14.38 9.50
CA ILE A 209 -14.17 -14.79 10.89
C ILE A 209 -13.45 -13.80 11.79
N ASP A 210 -14.03 -13.52 12.96
CA ASP A 210 -13.31 -12.84 14.03
C ASP A 210 -12.27 -13.79 14.62
N GLU A 211 -11.03 -13.32 14.71
CA GLU A 211 -9.91 -14.13 15.16
C GLU A 211 -10.03 -14.54 16.64
N GLN A 212 -10.52 -13.65 17.51
CA GLN A 212 -10.63 -13.92 18.94
C GLN A 212 -11.72 -14.96 19.22
N GLU A 213 -12.79 -14.95 18.44
CA GLU A 213 -13.90 -15.89 18.58
C GLU A 213 -13.62 -17.25 17.92
N ASN A 214 -12.82 -17.28 16.85
CA ASN A 214 -12.65 -18.47 15.99
C ASN A 214 -11.18 -18.93 15.82
N GLU A 215 -10.37 -18.78 16.87
CA GLU A 215 -8.93 -19.08 16.88
C GLU A 215 -8.58 -20.43 16.23
N LYS A 216 -9.34 -21.50 16.50
CA LYS A 216 -9.09 -22.84 15.93
C LYS A 216 -9.25 -22.90 14.42
N ILE A 217 -10.26 -22.24 13.87
CA ILE A 217 -10.51 -22.20 12.42
C ILE A 217 -9.45 -21.32 11.77
N HIS A 218 -9.10 -20.22 12.42
CA HIS A 218 -8.05 -19.32 11.95
C HIS A 218 -6.69 -20.02 11.89
N ASP A 219 -6.29 -20.75 12.95
CA ASP A 219 -5.06 -21.57 12.99
C ASP A 219 -5.09 -22.70 11.94
N TYR A 220 -6.25 -23.35 11.75
CA TYR A 220 -6.43 -24.33 10.68
C TYR A 220 -6.16 -23.72 9.30
N CYS A 221 -6.83 -22.61 8.96
CA CYS A 221 -6.67 -21.93 7.68
C CYS A 221 -5.22 -21.46 7.48
N TYR A 222 -4.61 -20.88 8.52
CA TYR A 222 -3.21 -20.45 8.51
C TYR A 222 -2.26 -21.60 8.16
N LYS A 223 -2.37 -22.75 8.84
CA LYS A 223 -1.57 -23.94 8.55
C LYS A 223 -1.78 -24.46 7.12
N LYS A 224 -3.00 -24.38 6.62
CA LYS A 224 -3.33 -24.79 5.24
C LYS A 224 -2.77 -23.81 4.20
N ILE A 225 -2.85 -22.50 4.42
CA ILE A 225 -2.22 -21.51 3.55
C ILE A 225 -0.71 -21.73 3.52
N LEU A 226 -0.09 -21.89 4.67
CA LEU A 226 1.35 -22.14 4.78
C LEU A 226 1.76 -23.36 3.96
N ASN A 227 1.04 -24.48 4.08
CA ASN A 227 1.35 -25.68 3.33
C ASN A 227 1.06 -25.58 1.81
N CYS A 228 0.14 -24.70 1.38
CA CYS A 228 0.01 -24.35 -0.05
C CYS A 228 1.25 -23.58 -0.54
N ALA A 229 1.62 -22.52 0.18
CA ALA A 229 2.68 -21.61 -0.21
C ALA A 229 4.07 -22.27 -0.15
N SER A 230 4.34 -22.99 0.94
CA SER A 230 5.67 -23.56 1.19
C SER A 230 6.04 -24.68 0.23
N MET A 231 5.06 -25.29 -0.46
CA MET A 231 5.28 -26.45 -1.30
C MET A 231 4.93 -26.23 -2.77
N TYR A 232 3.90 -25.44 -3.11
CA TYR A 232 3.29 -25.53 -4.44
C TYR A 232 3.12 -24.22 -5.19
N THR A 233 2.96 -23.08 -4.51
CA THR A 233 2.59 -21.82 -5.17
C THR A 233 3.15 -20.58 -4.46
N GLU A 234 3.19 -19.44 -5.15
CA GLU A 234 3.56 -18.14 -4.57
C GLU A 234 2.44 -17.54 -3.70
N TRP A 235 2.80 -16.52 -2.92
CA TRP A 235 1.90 -15.87 -1.97
C TRP A 235 0.81 -15.03 -2.64
N GLU A 236 -0.39 -15.05 -2.04
CA GLU A 236 -1.53 -14.22 -2.46
C GLU A 236 -1.89 -14.40 -3.94
N CYS A 237 -2.17 -13.30 -4.64
CA CYS A 237 -2.62 -13.20 -6.02
C CYS A 237 -1.42 -13.09 -6.97
N LEU A 238 -0.31 -13.75 -6.65
CA LEU A 238 0.79 -14.00 -7.58
C LEU A 238 0.57 -15.36 -8.23
N PHE A 239 0.23 -15.37 -9.50
CA PHE A 239 -0.15 -16.56 -10.26
C PHE A 239 0.99 -17.00 -11.18
N GLY A 240 1.29 -18.29 -11.22
CA GLY A 240 1.97 -18.91 -12.36
C GLY A 240 1.04 -19.03 -13.58
N GLU A 241 1.61 -19.35 -14.75
CA GLU A 241 0.90 -19.42 -16.04
C GLU A 241 -0.38 -20.28 -16.00
N ASN A 242 -0.37 -21.41 -15.30
CA ASN A 242 -1.51 -22.37 -15.26
C ASN A 242 -2.39 -22.24 -14.02
N GLU A 243 -2.06 -21.34 -13.09
CA GLU A 243 -2.80 -21.22 -11.83
C GLU A 243 -4.06 -20.38 -11.97
N LEU A 244 -4.07 -19.47 -12.94
CA LEU A 244 -5.21 -18.60 -13.20
C LEU A 244 -6.44 -19.40 -13.66
N ASP A 245 -6.22 -20.44 -14.47
CA ASP A 245 -7.29 -21.33 -14.97
C ASP A 245 -8.00 -22.10 -13.84
N GLN A 246 -7.39 -22.16 -12.65
CA GLN A 246 -8.02 -22.76 -11.48
C GLN A 246 -9.14 -21.87 -10.91
N ILE A 247 -9.16 -20.57 -11.20
CA ILE A 247 -10.07 -19.61 -10.56
C ILE A 247 -11.39 -19.52 -11.34
N PRO A 248 -12.54 -19.95 -10.74
CA PRO A 248 -13.85 -19.84 -11.40
C PRO A 248 -14.21 -18.38 -11.67
N GLU A 249 -14.73 -18.09 -12.86
CA GLU A 249 -15.03 -16.72 -13.31
C GLU A 249 -15.98 -16.00 -12.35
N GLU A 250 -17.00 -16.69 -11.87
CA GLU A 250 -18.03 -16.18 -10.97
C GLU A 250 -17.48 -15.80 -9.60
N LEU A 251 -16.34 -16.39 -9.21
CA LEU A 251 -15.72 -16.18 -7.90
C LEU A 251 -14.51 -15.24 -7.96
N LYS A 252 -14.07 -14.81 -9.16
CA LYS A 252 -12.85 -13.98 -9.33
C LYS A 252 -12.87 -12.72 -8.50
N MET A 253 -13.97 -11.94 -8.54
CA MET A 253 -14.08 -10.69 -7.79
C MET A 253 -13.85 -10.89 -6.29
N SER A 254 -14.38 -11.98 -5.74
CA SER A 254 -14.16 -12.33 -4.34
C SER A 254 -12.74 -12.83 -4.11
N LEU A 255 -12.27 -13.85 -4.85
CA LEU A 255 -10.98 -14.50 -4.58
C LEU A 255 -9.76 -13.60 -4.87
N LEU A 256 -9.90 -12.66 -5.79
CA LEU A 256 -8.85 -11.71 -6.16
C LEU A 256 -8.88 -10.42 -5.32
N THR A 257 -9.55 -10.42 -4.17
CA THR A 257 -9.46 -9.28 -3.24
C THR A 257 -8.11 -9.29 -2.51
N PRO A 258 -7.39 -8.15 -2.42
CA PRO A 258 -6.12 -8.09 -1.71
C PRO A 258 -6.22 -8.52 -0.25
N TRP A 259 -5.16 -9.15 0.23
CA TRP A 259 -5.04 -9.54 1.64
C TRP A 259 -4.81 -8.31 2.52
N THR A 260 -5.40 -8.31 3.71
CA THR A 260 -5.19 -7.23 4.68
C THR A 260 -3.74 -7.21 5.20
N GLN A 261 -3.25 -6.04 5.60
CA GLN A 261 -1.90 -5.91 6.17
C GLN A 261 -1.71 -6.81 7.40
N THR A 262 -2.70 -6.89 8.28
CA THR A 262 -2.69 -7.77 9.46
C THR A 262 -2.50 -9.23 9.08
N MET A 263 -3.14 -9.68 8.01
CA MET A 263 -3.00 -11.06 7.54
C MET A 263 -1.61 -11.32 6.95
N ARG A 264 -1.10 -10.41 6.11
CA ARG A 264 0.27 -10.50 5.56
C ARG A 264 1.32 -10.56 6.64
N GLN A 265 1.18 -9.76 7.70
CA GLN A 265 2.14 -9.68 8.80
C GLN A 265 2.34 -11.03 9.51
N ARG A 266 1.32 -11.90 9.55
CA ARG A 266 1.43 -13.26 10.10
C ARG A 266 2.40 -14.15 9.34
N PHE A 267 2.55 -13.88 8.04
CA PHE A 267 3.35 -14.72 7.16
C PHE A 267 4.80 -14.24 7.00
N VAL A 268 5.17 -13.06 7.52
CA VAL A 268 6.51 -12.49 7.34
C VAL A 268 7.61 -13.38 7.93
N ASN A 269 7.43 -13.88 9.14
CA ASN A 269 8.47 -14.63 9.88
C ASN A 269 8.21 -16.15 9.95
N ILE A 270 7.47 -16.69 8.99
CA ILE A 270 7.08 -18.12 9.00
C ILE A 270 8.26 -19.09 8.87
N TYR A 271 9.36 -18.63 8.28
CA TYR A 271 10.57 -19.41 8.06
C TYR A 271 11.55 -19.23 9.23
N SER A 272 11.04 -18.99 10.44
CA SER A 272 11.85 -18.83 11.64
C SER A 272 12.63 -20.09 11.96
N ASP A 273 11.96 -21.24 11.86
CA ASP A 273 12.46 -22.56 12.27
C ASP A 273 12.66 -23.52 11.09
N GLU A 274 12.14 -23.18 9.90
CA GLU A 274 12.19 -24.01 8.69
C GLU A 274 12.56 -23.19 7.46
N GLN A 275 13.15 -23.82 6.45
CA GLN A 275 13.51 -23.17 5.18
C GLN A 275 12.35 -23.25 4.18
N PRO A 276 12.16 -22.24 3.32
CA PRO A 276 11.19 -22.33 2.23
C PRO A 276 11.53 -23.47 1.26
N GLN A 277 10.55 -24.33 0.94
CA GLN A 277 10.71 -25.49 0.03
C GLN A 277 9.85 -25.35 -1.23
N TYR A 278 9.98 -24.24 -1.95
CA TYR A 278 9.18 -24.02 -3.15
C TYR A 278 9.53 -25.02 -4.26
N GLN A 279 8.53 -25.73 -4.79
CA GLN A 279 8.71 -26.59 -5.96
C GLN A 279 8.70 -25.81 -7.29
N GLN A 280 8.04 -24.65 -7.34
CA GLN A 280 7.97 -23.83 -8.55
C GLN A 280 9.30 -23.13 -8.83
N LEU A 281 9.79 -23.25 -10.06
CA LEU A 281 11.05 -22.64 -10.48
C LEU A 281 10.89 -21.14 -10.63
N SER A 282 11.80 -20.36 -10.02
CA SER A 282 11.81 -18.89 -10.13
C SER A 282 11.87 -18.32 -11.55
N ARG A 283 12.14 -19.14 -12.58
CA ARG A 283 12.22 -18.69 -13.99
C ARG A 283 10.87 -18.49 -14.68
N GLU A 284 9.79 -19.00 -14.09
CA GLU A 284 8.44 -18.87 -14.65
C GLU A 284 7.93 -17.44 -14.50
N HIS A 285 7.09 -17.01 -15.44
CA HIS A 285 6.44 -15.70 -15.36
C HIS A 285 5.35 -15.73 -14.30
N LEU A 286 5.33 -14.70 -13.46
CA LEU A 286 4.28 -14.48 -12.48
C LEU A 286 3.35 -13.37 -12.97
N PHE A 287 2.07 -13.55 -12.69
CA PHE A 287 1.00 -12.63 -13.06
C PHE A 287 0.29 -12.13 -11.80
N VAL A 288 -0.11 -10.87 -11.81
CA VAL A 288 -0.85 -10.24 -10.71
C VAL A 288 -2.09 -9.55 -11.26
N PRO A 289 -3.23 -9.59 -10.56
CA PRO A 289 -4.37 -8.76 -10.89
C PRO A 289 -3.96 -7.29 -10.79
N PHE A 290 -4.23 -6.52 -11.85
CA PHE A 290 -3.83 -5.14 -11.94
C PHE A 290 -4.92 -4.32 -12.62
N ILE A 291 -5.18 -3.15 -12.06
CA ILE A 291 -6.00 -2.12 -12.69
C ILE A 291 -5.05 -0.95 -12.91
N ASP A 292 -4.88 -0.55 -14.17
CA ASP A 292 -4.01 0.58 -14.48
C ASP A 292 -4.57 1.84 -13.81
N PRO A 293 -3.83 2.47 -12.86
CA PRO A 293 -4.34 3.63 -12.12
C PRO A 293 -4.61 4.84 -13.02
N ARG A 294 -4.09 4.84 -14.26
CA ARG A 294 -4.34 5.88 -15.26
C ARG A 294 -5.64 5.64 -16.03
N GLN A 295 -6.27 4.48 -15.87
CA GLN A 295 -7.53 4.13 -16.50
C GLN A 295 -8.67 4.18 -15.48
N ARG A 296 -9.50 5.22 -15.57
CA ARG A 296 -10.59 5.50 -14.61
C ARG A 296 -11.69 4.43 -14.56
N ASN A 297 -11.87 3.68 -15.66
CA ASN A 297 -12.69 2.47 -15.76
C ASN A 297 -11.83 1.30 -16.31
N GLY A 298 -10.57 1.22 -15.85
CA GLY A 298 -9.67 0.16 -16.26
C GLY A 298 -10.26 -1.20 -15.95
N ASN A 299 -10.24 -2.10 -16.93
CA ASN A 299 -10.61 -3.48 -16.68
C ASN A 299 -9.50 -4.14 -15.85
N LEU A 300 -9.89 -5.04 -14.94
CA LEU A 300 -8.95 -5.92 -14.27
C LEU A 300 -8.22 -6.74 -15.33
N GLU A 301 -6.91 -6.62 -15.38
CA GLU A 301 -6.04 -7.44 -16.23
C GLU A 301 -5.08 -8.27 -15.37
N MET A 302 -4.57 -9.35 -15.95
CA MET A 302 -3.51 -10.15 -15.34
C MET A 302 -2.16 -9.66 -15.86
N PHE A 303 -1.53 -8.77 -15.11
CA PHE A 303 -0.28 -8.12 -15.49
C PHE A 303 0.91 -9.05 -15.23
N SER A 304 1.77 -9.23 -16.24
CA SER A 304 2.97 -10.06 -16.13
C SER A 304 4.11 -9.28 -15.49
N LEU A 305 4.64 -9.79 -14.38
CA LEU A 305 5.78 -9.19 -13.70
C LEU A 305 7.09 -9.44 -14.46
N PRO A 306 8.11 -8.58 -14.27
CA PRO A 306 9.47 -8.89 -14.67
C PRO A 306 9.93 -10.26 -14.15
N ARG A 307 10.74 -10.95 -14.96
CA ARG A 307 11.17 -12.32 -14.69
C ARG A 307 11.85 -12.45 -13.33
N PHE A 308 11.81 -13.67 -12.78
CA PHE A 308 12.50 -14.01 -11.54
C PHE A 308 12.03 -13.23 -10.32
N PHE A 309 10.78 -12.76 -10.26
CA PHE A 309 10.22 -12.28 -9.00
C PHE A 309 10.10 -13.43 -8.00
N ARG A 310 10.60 -13.24 -6.76
CA ARG A 310 10.35 -14.13 -5.62
C ARG A 310 10.39 -13.36 -4.31
N TRP A 311 9.57 -13.79 -3.35
CA TRP A 311 9.74 -13.43 -1.95
C TRP A 311 10.91 -14.21 -1.33
N ILE A 312 11.85 -13.50 -0.72
CA ILE A 312 12.88 -14.08 0.16
C ILE A 312 12.31 -14.20 1.57
N VAL A 313 11.65 -13.13 2.02
CA VAL A 313 10.85 -13.09 3.24
C VAL A 313 9.45 -12.64 2.80
N PRO A 314 8.40 -13.46 2.96
CA PRO A 314 7.06 -13.16 2.45
C PRO A 314 6.58 -11.77 2.90
N PHE A 315 6.06 -10.99 1.97
CA PHE A 315 5.54 -9.64 2.22
C PHE A 315 6.55 -8.68 2.88
N PHE A 316 7.86 -8.94 2.78
CA PHE A 316 8.88 -8.10 3.43
C PHE A 316 10.08 -7.82 2.52
N LEU A 317 10.71 -8.86 1.96
CA LEU A 317 11.87 -8.72 1.09
C LEU A 317 11.71 -9.60 -0.14
N SER A 318 11.84 -9.01 -1.31
CA SER A 318 11.73 -9.69 -2.60
C SER A 318 12.90 -9.35 -3.52
N VAL A 319 13.07 -10.16 -4.57
CA VAL A 319 14.11 -9.96 -5.59
C VAL A 319 13.58 -10.33 -6.97
N MET A 320 13.97 -9.55 -7.99
CA MET A 320 13.57 -9.79 -9.38
C MET A 320 14.57 -9.26 -10.43
N SER A 321 14.28 -9.48 -11.71
CA SER A 321 14.99 -8.85 -12.84
C SER A 321 14.49 -7.42 -13.11
N THR A 322 15.21 -6.64 -13.92
CA THR A 322 14.94 -5.20 -14.02
C THR A 322 13.52 -4.86 -14.47
N PRO A 323 12.81 -3.92 -13.80
CA PRO A 323 11.66 -3.22 -14.37
C PRO A 323 12.03 -2.62 -15.72
N ARG A 324 11.09 -2.62 -16.66
CA ARG A 324 11.28 -2.12 -18.03
C ARG A 324 10.37 -0.95 -18.37
N HIS A 325 9.27 -0.77 -17.65
CA HIS A 325 8.33 0.31 -17.87
C HIS A 325 7.73 0.80 -16.53
N GLU A 326 7.20 2.02 -16.52
CA GLU A 326 6.50 2.59 -15.35
C GLU A 326 5.40 1.68 -14.81
N ARG A 327 4.69 0.94 -15.69
CA ARG A 327 3.64 -0.03 -15.30
C ARG A 327 4.16 -1.13 -14.38
N ASP A 328 5.41 -1.54 -14.53
CA ASP A 328 6.01 -2.53 -13.65
C ASP A 328 6.09 -1.97 -12.22
N ILE A 329 6.39 -0.68 -12.08
CA ILE A 329 6.45 0.03 -10.79
C ILE A 329 5.05 0.12 -10.18
N ASP A 330 4.04 0.46 -10.98
CA ASP A 330 2.64 0.51 -10.53
C ASP A 330 2.13 -0.87 -10.06
N ALA A 331 2.43 -1.93 -10.81
CA ALA A 331 2.04 -3.29 -10.46
C ALA A 331 2.72 -3.77 -9.16
N LEU A 332 4.00 -3.43 -8.97
CA LEU A 332 4.73 -3.72 -7.72
C LEU A 332 4.18 -2.95 -6.51
N ALA A 333 3.77 -1.69 -6.72
CA ALA A 333 3.16 -0.86 -5.68
C ALA A 333 1.68 -1.22 -5.43
N SER A 334 1.07 -2.04 -6.29
CA SER A 334 -0.36 -2.38 -6.20
C SER A 334 -0.71 -3.04 -4.87
N ALA A 335 -2.00 -2.97 -4.53
CA ALA A 335 -2.50 -3.54 -3.29
C ALA A 335 -2.16 -5.03 -3.13
N HIS A 336 -1.94 -5.79 -4.21
CA HIS A 336 -1.63 -7.23 -4.19
C HIS A 336 -0.16 -7.59 -3.85
N ILE A 337 0.78 -6.68 -4.12
CA ILE A 337 2.22 -6.93 -3.87
C ILE A 337 2.73 -5.99 -2.77
N GLY A 338 2.39 -4.71 -2.87
CA GLY A 338 2.64 -3.71 -1.84
C GLY A 338 4.10 -3.31 -1.64
N ILE A 339 4.95 -3.40 -2.67
CA ILE A 339 6.34 -2.92 -2.57
C ILE A 339 6.34 -1.41 -2.31
N ARG A 340 7.10 -0.97 -1.31
CA ARG A 340 7.27 0.44 -0.93
C ARG A 340 8.61 1.02 -1.37
N HIS A 341 9.61 0.16 -1.58
CA HIS A 341 10.93 0.62 -2.02
C HIS A 341 11.63 -0.35 -2.96
N ILE A 342 12.29 0.20 -3.99
CA ILE A 342 13.08 -0.56 -4.96
C ILE A 342 14.56 -0.19 -4.85
N ILE A 343 15.44 -1.19 -4.80
CA ILE A 343 16.89 -1.01 -4.93
C ILE A 343 17.32 -1.38 -6.34
N THR A 344 17.86 -0.39 -7.06
CA THR A 344 18.36 -0.53 -8.43
C THR A 344 19.86 -0.71 -8.42
N LEU A 345 20.34 -1.91 -8.78
CA LEU A 345 21.78 -2.22 -8.78
C LEU A 345 22.47 -2.03 -10.13
N THR A 346 21.71 -1.72 -11.19
CA THR A 346 22.23 -1.56 -12.56
C THR A 346 22.95 -0.23 -12.72
N GLU A 347 24.28 -0.25 -12.83
CA GLU A 347 25.07 0.94 -13.17
C GLU A 347 24.78 1.41 -14.59
N GLU A 348 24.67 0.46 -15.51
CA GLU A 348 24.54 0.69 -16.94
C GLU A 348 23.16 1.21 -17.37
N THR A 349 22.11 0.88 -16.62
CA THR A 349 20.71 1.17 -16.94
C THR A 349 19.92 1.46 -15.66
N PRO A 350 20.07 2.67 -15.06
CA PRO A 350 19.23 3.08 -13.94
C PRO A 350 17.76 3.19 -14.35
N LEU A 351 16.86 3.06 -13.38
CA LEU A 351 15.43 3.31 -13.62
C LEU A 351 15.18 4.83 -13.75
N PRO A 352 14.28 5.28 -14.62
CA PRO A 352 13.90 6.69 -14.70
C PRO A 352 13.24 7.19 -13.41
N GLU A 353 13.76 8.28 -12.83
CA GLU A 353 13.22 8.94 -11.62
C GLU A 353 11.73 9.31 -11.78
N GLU A 354 11.33 9.69 -13.00
CA GLU A 354 9.96 10.05 -13.35
C GLU A 354 8.94 8.93 -13.09
N TRP A 355 9.36 7.67 -13.10
CA TRP A 355 8.48 6.53 -12.79
C TRP A 355 8.05 6.50 -11.32
N PHE A 356 8.64 7.31 -10.44
CA PHE A 356 8.33 7.33 -9.02
C PHE A 356 7.65 8.63 -8.57
N PHE A 357 7.47 9.60 -9.48
CA PHE A 357 6.81 10.86 -9.16
C PHE A 357 5.34 10.65 -8.79
N ASN A 358 4.89 11.31 -7.72
CA ASN A 358 3.52 11.22 -7.19
C ASN A 358 3.04 9.79 -6.85
N LYS A 359 3.97 8.90 -6.50
CA LYS A 359 3.69 7.55 -6.01
C LYS A 359 4.18 7.37 -4.56
N THR A 360 3.61 6.40 -3.86
CA THR A 360 4.05 6.01 -2.50
C THR A 360 5.30 5.15 -2.53
N ILE A 361 5.53 4.41 -3.62
CA ILE A 361 6.75 3.65 -3.87
C ILE A 361 7.90 4.59 -4.23
N SER A 362 9.08 4.31 -3.68
CA SER A 362 10.32 5.05 -3.95
C SER A 362 11.43 4.11 -4.42
N HIS A 363 12.57 4.65 -4.88
CA HIS A 363 13.74 3.82 -5.17
C HIS A 363 15.04 4.44 -4.68
N THR A 364 16.07 3.60 -4.58
CA THR A 364 17.46 3.99 -4.36
C THR A 364 18.33 3.34 -5.43
N HIS A 365 19.11 4.14 -6.17
CA HIS A 365 20.11 3.64 -7.12
C HIS A 365 21.43 3.35 -6.39
N LEU A 366 21.87 2.10 -6.41
CA LEU A 366 23.15 1.63 -5.87
C LEU A 366 23.95 0.99 -7.01
N PRO A 367 24.64 1.77 -7.86
CA PRO A 367 25.26 1.27 -9.07
C PRO A 367 26.35 0.25 -8.75
N VAL A 368 26.20 -0.97 -9.27
CA VAL A 368 27.21 -2.03 -9.21
C VAL A 368 27.53 -2.44 -10.64
N GLU A 369 28.80 -2.45 -11.01
CA GLU A 369 29.25 -2.84 -12.34
C GLU A 369 28.78 -4.27 -12.68
N ASN A 370 28.46 -4.51 -13.95
CA ASN A 370 28.03 -5.83 -14.38
C ASN A 370 29.10 -6.91 -14.07
N TYR A 371 28.65 -8.09 -13.61
CA TYR A 371 29.50 -9.20 -13.14
C TYR A 371 30.38 -8.96 -11.90
N GLN A 372 30.41 -7.74 -11.35
CA GLN A 372 31.13 -7.41 -10.12
C GLN A 372 30.26 -7.62 -8.86
N PRO A 373 30.87 -7.81 -7.68
CA PRO A 373 30.17 -7.69 -6.39
C PRO A 373 29.90 -6.23 -6.02
N PRO A 374 28.92 -5.95 -5.14
CA PRO A 374 28.81 -4.66 -4.48
C PRO A 374 30.00 -4.40 -3.54
N THR A 375 30.13 -3.18 -3.04
CA THR A 375 31.05 -2.84 -1.94
C THR A 375 30.44 -3.13 -0.57
N ILE A 376 31.26 -3.20 0.49
CA ILE A 376 30.75 -3.37 1.87
C ILE A 376 29.78 -2.23 2.21
N GLU A 377 30.11 -1.01 1.83
CA GLU A 377 29.31 0.18 2.11
C GLU A 377 27.96 0.15 1.36
N GLN A 378 27.91 -0.37 0.14
CA GLN A 378 26.65 -0.57 -0.59
C GLN A 378 25.75 -1.60 0.09
N VAL A 379 26.31 -2.70 0.60
CA VAL A 379 25.55 -3.68 1.38
C VAL A 379 25.06 -3.07 2.70
N ASP A 380 25.87 -2.26 3.37
CA ASP A 380 25.46 -1.56 4.60
C ASP A 380 24.30 -0.58 4.33
N ILE A 381 24.29 0.11 3.19
CA ILE A 381 23.14 0.95 2.79
C ILE A 381 21.89 0.08 2.56
N PHE A 382 22.03 -1.04 1.84
CA PHE A 382 20.93 -1.99 1.64
C PHE A 382 20.34 -2.46 2.98
N PHE A 383 21.19 -2.81 3.95
CA PHE A 383 20.74 -3.21 5.28
C PHE A 383 20.01 -2.09 6.02
N ARG A 384 20.47 -0.83 5.91
CA ARG A 384 19.75 0.31 6.50
C ARG A 384 18.36 0.50 5.90
N LEU A 385 18.25 0.36 4.57
CA LEU A 385 16.95 0.45 3.88
C LEU A 385 16.00 -0.68 4.29
N VAL A 386 16.51 -1.91 4.47
CA VAL A 386 15.68 -3.04 4.91
C VAL A 386 15.26 -2.91 6.39
N ASN A 387 16.06 -2.26 7.22
CA ASN A 387 15.71 -1.98 8.61
C ASN A 387 14.78 -0.76 8.78
N ASP A 388 14.46 -0.03 7.71
CA ASP A 388 13.52 1.10 7.73
C ASP A 388 12.08 0.61 7.44
N PRO A 389 11.15 0.67 8.42
CA PRO A 389 9.77 0.23 8.23
C PRO A 389 9.01 1.01 7.14
N THR A 390 9.45 2.23 6.82
CA THR A 390 8.83 3.04 5.75
C THR A 390 9.22 2.55 4.35
N LYS A 391 10.29 1.75 4.24
CA LYS A 391 10.83 1.23 2.97
C LYS A 391 10.45 -0.22 2.70
N THR A 392 9.90 -0.92 3.70
CA THR A 392 9.48 -2.33 3.57
C THR A 392 7.96 -2.40 3.35
N PRO A 393 7.45 -3.30 2.49
CA PRO A 393 8.14 -4.35 1.75
C PRO A 393 9.10 -3.81 0.67
N LEU A 394 10.31 -4.38 0.61
CA LEU A 394 11.40 -3.92 -0.24
C LEU A 394 11.70 -4.92 -1.37
N LEU A 395 12.04 -4.38 -2.55
CA LEU A 395 12.44 -5.16 -3.72
C LEU A 395 13.88 -4.83 -4.12
N VAL A 396 14.71 -5.84 -4.36
CA VAL A 396 16.05 -5.68 -4.94
C VAL A 396 16.06 -6.18 -6.38
N HIS A 397 16.64 -5.42 -7.31
CA HIS A 397 16.83 -5.91 -8.68
C HIS A 397 18.22 -5.60 -9.24
N CYS A 398 18.58 -6.34 -10.29
CA CYS A 398 19.65 -6.00 -11.22
C CYS A 398 19.20 -6.36 -12.64
N GLY A 399 20.09 -6.36 -13.64
CA GLY A 399 19.71 -6.70 -15.02
C GLY A 399 18.95 -8.04 -15.13
N GLY A 400 19.56 -9.13 -14.66
CA GLY A 400 18.96 -10.47 -14.65
C GLY A 400 18.28 -10.88 -13.34
N GLY A 401 18.46 -10.11 -12.26
CA GLY A 401 17.99 -10.49 -10.92
C GLY A 401 18.74 -11.66 -10.27
N LYS A 402 19.99 -11.93 -10.70
CA LYS A 402 20.77 -13.12 -10.33
C LYS A 402 22.14 -12.82 -9.71
N GLY A 403 23.06 -12.15 -10.41
CA GLY A 403 24.41 -11.86 -9.92
C GLY A 403 24.40 -10.84 -8.79
N ARG A 404 24.46 -9.54 -9.13
CA ARG A 404 24.49 -8.41 -8.17
C ARG A 404 23.40 -8.49 -7.09
N ALA A 405 22.14 -8.72 -7.52
CA ALA A 405 21.02 -8.85 -6.61
C ALA A 405 21.12 -10.10 -5.74
N GLY A 406 21.54 -11.25 -6.29
CA GLY A 406 21.77 -12.47 -5.52
C GLY A 406 22.87 -12.30 -4.49
N THR A 407 23.92 -11.53 -4.78
CA THR A 407 24.97 -11.21 -3.81
C THR A 407 24.42 -10.42 -2.61
N MET A 408 23.59 -9.40 -2.85
CA MET A 408 22.91 -8.65 -1.77
C MET A 408 22.02 -9.58 -0.92
N ILE A 409 21.22 -10.42 -1.57
CA ILE A 409 20.33 -11.36 -0.87
C ILE A 409 21.12 -12.43 -0.09
N ALA A 410 22.25 -12.92 -0.60
CA ALA A 410 23.09 -13.87 0.14
C ALA A 410 23.72 -13.23 1.38
N CYS A 411 24.15 -11.96 1.29
CA CYS A 411 24.56 -11.19 2.46
C CYS A 411 23.40 -11.07 3.47
N TYR A 412 22.18 -10.76 3.03
CA TYR A 412 20.99 -10.73 3.89
C TYR A 412 20.76 -12.06 4.62
N LEU A 413 20.71 -13.17 3.87
CA LEU A 413 20.46 -14.50 4.42
C LEU A 413 21.53 -14.93 5.42
N ALA A 414 22.81 -14.58 5.18
CA ALA A 414 23.87 -14.85 6.13
C ALA A 414 23.65 -14.15 7.48
N ILE A 415 23.14 -12.91 7.47
CA ILE A 415 22.99 -12.11 8.69
C ILE A 415 21.66 -12.36 9.40
N TYR A 416 20.55 -12.44 8.67
CA TYR A 416 19.18 -12.52 9.23
C TYR A 416 18.44 -13.84 8.92
N GLY A 417 18.98 -14.71 8.06
CA GLY A 417 18.25 -15.86 7.57
C GLY A 417 16.99 -15.46 6.78
N PHE A 418 15.94 -16.28 6.86
CA PHE A 418 14.65 -16.04 6.20
C PHE A 418 13.66 -15.25 7.08
N GLN A 419 14.19 -14.42 7.98
CA GLN A 419 13.39 -13.64 8.93
C GLN A 419 13.54 -12.15 8.62
N ALA A 420 12.52 -11.34 8.95
CA ALA A 420 12.66 -9.90 8.99
C ALA A 420 13.59 -9.48 10.15
N PRO A 421 14.34 -8.38 10.04
CA PRO A 421 15.12 -7.85 11.15
C PRO A 421 14.21 -7.60 12.37
N SER A 422 14.62 -8.09 13.54
CA SER A 422 13.89 -7.85 14.79
C SER A 422 14.62 -6.79 15.63
N ALA A 423 13.89 -6.15 16.54
CA ALA A 423 14.46 -5.20 17.50
C ALA A 423 15.38 -5.86 18.55
N GLN A 424 15.50 -7.19 18.57
CA GLN A 424 16.43 -7.88 19.45
C GLN A 424 17.87 -7.59 19.03
N GLU A 425 18.77 -7.46 20.01
CA GLU A 425 20.19 -7.23 19.75
C GLU A 425 20.76 -8.35 18.87
N TRP A 426 21.11 -8.01 17.64
CA TRP A 426 21.84 -8.91 16.76
C TRP A 426 23.20 -9.24 17.39
N ARG A 427 23.52 -10.53 17.55
CA ARG A 427 24.76 -10.98 18.20
C ARG A 427 25.78 -11.59 17.24
N GLN A 428 25.29 -12.33 16.26
CA GLN A 428 26.12 -13.06 15.29
C GLN A 428 25.34 -13.35 14.01
N PRO A 429 26.01 -13.62 12.87
CA PRO A 429 25.34 -14.04 11.65
C PRO A 429 24.50 -15.31 11.89
N PHE A 430 23.32 -15.37 11.27
CA PHE A 430 22.41 -16.52 11.38
C PHE A 430 23.01 -17.79 10.76
N MET A 431 23.78 -17.65 9.68
CA MET A 431 24.45 -18.76 9.00
C MET A 431 25.77 -18.33 8.37
N SER A 432 26.59 -19.30 7.96
CA SER A 432 27.81 -19.01 7.22
C SER A 432 27.53 -18.47 5.81
N ALA A 433 28.52 -17.80 5.22
CA ALA A 433 28.41 -17.33 3.82
C ALA A 433 28.14 -18.47 2.83
N ALA A 434 28.78 -19.63 3.01
CA ALA A 434 28.58 -20.78 2.13
C ALA A 434 27.15 -21.33 2.22
N GLU A 435 26.62 -21.48 3.44
CA GLU A 435 25.23 -21.91 3.65
C GLU A 435 24.23 -20.91 3.06
N ALA A 436 24.47 -19.61 3.20
CA ALA A 436 23.61 -18.59 2.62
C ALA A 436 23.56 -18.66 1.08
N VAL A 437 24.72 -18.84 0.44
CA VAL A 437 24.83 -19.02 -1.02
C VAL A 437 24.11 -20.30 -1.46
N GLU A 438 24.30 -21.40 -0.74
CA GLU A 438 23.66 -22.69 -1.03
C GLU A 438 22.13 -22.58 -0.95
N LYS A 439 21.60 -22.05 0.17
CA LYS A 439 20.16 -21.89 0.37
C LYS A 439 19.54 -20.94 -0.65
N LEU A 440 20.24 -19.87 -1.01
CA LEU A 440 19.77 -18.96 -2.06
C LEU A 440 19.72 -19.67 -3.42
N ARG A 441 20.70 -20.51 -3.76
CA ARG A 441 20.70 -21.27 -5.02
C ARG A 441 19.63 -22.36 -5.04
N GLN A 442 19.31 -22.97 -3.90
CA GLN A 442 18.17 -23.89 -3.77
C GLN A 442 16.85 -23.16 -4.03
N LEU A 443 16.66 -21.98 -3.41
CA LEU A 443 15.45 -21.16 -3.59
C LEU A 443 15.35 -20.53 -5.00
N ARG A 444 16.48 -20.07 -5.53
CA ARG A 444 16.61 -19.33 -6.80
C ARG A 444 17.82 -19.83 -7.59
N PRO A 445 17.65 -20.91 -8.37
CA PRO A 445 18.72 -21.48 -9.18
C PRO A 445 19.38 -20.45 -10.11
N GLY A 446 20.71 -20.41 -10.09
CA GLY A 446 21.54 -19.47 -10.85
C GLY A 446 21.77 -18.11 -10.19
N SER A 447 21.39 -17.92 -8.93
CA SER A 447 21.81 -16.76 -8.14
C SER A 447 23.32 -16.80 -7.87
N ILE A 448 23.97 -15.62 -7.93
CA ILE A 448 25.43 -15.42 -7.86
C ILE A 448 26.14 -16.04 -9.07
N GLU A 449 26.61 -15.19 -9.97
CA GLU A 449 27.07 -15.57 -11.32
C GLU A 449 28.59 -15.70 -11.42
N THR A 450 29.36 -15.09 -10.50
CA THR A 450 30.83 -15.10 -10.55
C THR A 450 31.48 -15.49 -9.22
N ASP A 451 32.69 -16.07 -9.29
CA ASP A 451 33.50 -16.39 -8.11
C ASP A 451 33.79 -15.17 -7.23
N GLN A 452 33.92 -13.98 -7.85
CA GLN A 452 34.18 -12.74 -7.13
C GLN A 452 32.96 -12.33 -6.29
N GLN A 453 31.75 -12.51 -6.82
CA GLN A 453 30.51 -12.31 -6.09
C GLN A 453 30.36 -13.28 -4.91
N GLU A 454 30.71 -14.55 -5.11
CA GLU A 454 30.66 -15.55 -4.03
C GLU A 454 31.68 -15.24 -2.92
N ARG A 455 32.95 -14.98 -3.28
CA ARG A 455 34.00 -14.57 -2.32
C ARG A 455 33.66 -13.30 -1.57
N PHE A 456 32.93 -12.38 -2.20
CA PHE A 456 32.49 -11.16 -1.54
C PHE A 456 31.53 -11.44 -0.38
N VAL A 457 30.62 -12.42 -0.49
CA VAL A 457 29.73 -12.78 0.62
C VAL A 457 30.54 -13.19 1.86
N HIS A 458 31.60 -13.98 1.68
CA HIS A 458 32.55 -14.32 2.77
C HIS A 458 33.25 -13.09 3.34
N THR A 459 33.65 -12.16 2.47
CA THR A 459 34.30 -10.90 2.86
C THR A 459 33.37 -10.05 3.72
N TYR A 460 32.10 -9.91 3.32
CA TYR A 460 31.10 -9.14 4.06
C TYR A 460 30.79 -9.78 5.42
N VAL A 461 30.53 -11.09 5.46
CA VAL A 461 30.31 -11.83 6.73
C VAL A 461 31.50 -11.68 7.68
N SER A 462 32.73 -11.73 7.15
CA SER A 462 33.94 -11.49 7.93
C SER A 462 34.03 -10.06 8.46
N ALA A 463 33.60 -9.05 7.68
CA ALA A 463 33.55 -7.67 8.12
C ALA A 463 32.53 -7.47 9.25
N VAL A 464 31.35 -8.07 9.13
CA VAL A 464 30.31 -8.09 10.15
C VAL A 464 30.79 -8.75 11.45
N TRP A 465 31.48 -9.88 11.36
CA TRP A 465 32.12 -10.52 12.52
C TRP A 465 33.15 -9.63 13.21
N LYS A 466 34.04 -8.98 12.44
CA LYS A 466 35.08 -8.09 12.98
C LYS A 466 34.49 -6.88 13.71
N ARG A 467 33.39 -6.32 13.20
CA ARG A 467 32.72 -5.16 13.82
C ARG A 467 31.71 -5.53 14.90
N GLN A 468 31.41 -6.82 15.08
CA GLN A 468 30.43 -7.35 16.04
C GLN A 468 29.04 -6.71 15.94
N ALA A 469 28.64 -6.29 14.74
CA ALA A 469 27.34 -5.67 14.50
C ALA A 469 26.90 -5.87 13.04
N ALA A 470 25.59 -6.06 12.83
CA ALA A 470 25.00 -6.19 11.50
C ALA A 470 25.21 -4.92 10.65
N LEU A 471 25.24 -3.75 11.29
CA LEU A 471 25.52 -2.45 10.67
C LEU A 471 26.64 -1.74 11.44
N PRO A 472 27.47 -0.91 10.76
CA PRO A 472 28.45 -0.11 11.47
C PRO A 472 27.73 1.02 12.24
N PRO A 473 28.18 1.35 13.47
CA PRO A 473 27.62 2.47 14.21
C PRO A 473 27.80 3.77 13.42
N LEU A 474 26.81 4.65 13.52
CA LEU A 474 26.91 5.99 12.96
C LEU A 474 27.71 6.87 13.92
N PRO A 475 28.62 7.72 13.43
CA PRO A 475 29.22 8.77 14.26
C PRO A 475 28.15 9.69 14.82
N ASP A 476 28.39 10.22 16.02
CA ASP A 476 27.46 11.14 16.69
C ASP A 476 27.26 12.42 15.87
N GLU A 477 26.00 12.84 15.77
CA GLU A 477 25.61 14.09 15.14
C GLU A 477 25.61 15.22 16.16
N PRO A 478 26.29 16.36 15.91
CA PRO A 478 26.25 17.50 16.81
C PRO A 478 24.84 18.11 16.85
N ASP A 479 24.23 18.10 18.03
CA ASP A 479 22.87 18.60 18.23
C ASP A 479 22.84 20.00 18.85
N GLY A 480 21.87 20.81 18.46
CA GLY A 480 21.54 22.10 19.08
C GLY A 480 22.59 23.21 19.02
N LEU A 481 23.74 23.04 18.35
CA LEU A 481 24.75 24.10 18.24
C LEU A 481 24.21 25.28 17.41
N PRO A 482 24.27 26.53 17.90
CA PRO A 482 23.76 27.68 17.16
C PRO A 482 24.65 28.05 15.96
N LEU A 483 24.08 28.78 15.02
CA LEU A 483 24.83 29.40 13.93
C LEU A 483 25.79 30.48 14.48
N GLU A 484 27.08 30.33 14.23
CA GLU A 484 28.08 31.37 14.55
C GLU A 484 28.27 32.28 13.33
N ILE A 485 28.25 33.60 13.55
CA ILE A 485 28.42 34.60 12.49
C ILE A 485 29.54 35.54 12.87
N GLU A 486 30.58 35.60 12.05
CA GLU A 486 31.62 36.64 12.10
C GLU A 486 31.32 37.70 11.04
N GLY A 487 31.45 38.99 11.38
CA GLY A 487 31.18 40.09 10.46
C GLY A 487 29.71 40.53 10.45
N GLN A 488 29.21 41.00 9.31
CA GLN A 488 27.84 41.53 9.16
C GLN A 488 27.06 40.77 8.09
N LEU A 489 26.12 39.93 8.54
CA LEU A 489 25.18 39.23 7.67
C LEU A 489 23.92 40.09 7.48
N ASP A 490 23.90 40.93 6.44
CA ASP A 490 22.72 41.70 6.04
C ASP A 490 21.96 41.03 4.90
N GLY A 491 20.64 41.27 4.79
CA GLY A 491 19.75 40.49 3.91
C GLY A 491 19.89 40.73 2.40
N ASN A 492 20.93 41.42 1.93
CA ASN A 492 21.16 41.69 0.51
C ASN A 492 22.49 41.08 0.03
N ILE A 493 22.70 39.80 0.33
CA ILE A 493 23.85 39.02 -0.11
C ILE A 493 23.70 38.66 -1.60
N ASP A 494 24.80 38.77 -2.35
CA ASP A 494 24.86 38.50 -3.79
C ASP A 494 25.78 37.32 -4.17
N LEU A 495 26.68 36.90 -3.26
CA LEU A 495 27.51 35.70 -3.42
C LEU A 495 27.60 34.91 -2.12
N ILE A 496 27.26 33.62 -2.19
CA ILE A 496 27.49 32.64 -1.12
C ILE A 496 28.60 31.69 -1.58
N MET A 497 29.75 31.72 -0.92
CA MET A 497 30.82 30.75 -1.14
C MET A 497 30.75 29.66 -0.08
N LEU A 498 30.44 28.42 -0.47
CA LEU A 498 30.40 27.30 0.48
C LEU A 498 31.82 26.78 0.71
N CYS A 499 32.18 26.44 1.95
CA CYS A 499 33.51 25.97 2.32
C CYS A 499 33.38 24.79 3.28
N GLY A 500 34.05 23.67 2.98
CA GLY A 500 34.01 22.48 3.81
C GLY A 500 34.18 21.18 3.02
N VAL A 501 34.49 20.09 3.71
CA VAL A 501 34.82 18.80 3.09
C VAL A 501 33.61 18.10 2.46
N PRO A 502 33.78 17.14 1.53
CA PRO A 502 32.67 16.33 1.04
C PRO A 502 31.94 15.65 2.21
N GLY A 503 30.61 15.57 2.15
CA GLY A 503 29.79 15.04 3.26
C GLY A 503 29.41 16.05 4.35
N SER A 504 29.93 17.28 4.32
CA SER A 504 29.66 18.28 5.37
C SER A 504 28.29 18.97 5.31
N GLY A 505 27.54 18.82 4.21
CA GLY A 505 26.18 19.37 4.05
C GLY A 505 26.04 20.58 3.10
N LYS A 506 27.12 21.01 2.44
CA LYS A 506 27.14 22.16 1.51
C LYS A 506 26.01 22.14 0.47
N SER A 507 25.98 21.12 -0.37
CA SER A 507 25.00 21.00 -1.45
C SER A 507 23.56 20.91 -0.96
N HIS A 508 23.34 20.38 0.26
CA HIS A 508 22.02 20.39 0.88
C HIS A 508 21.58 21.83 1.17
N VAL A 509 22.41 22.63 1.85
CA VAL A 509 22.13 24.05 2.10
C VAL A 509 21.94 24.82 0.80
N ALA A 510 22.78 24.59 -0.21
CA ALA A 510 22.65 25.22 -1.53
C ALA A 510 21.29 24.93 -2.17
N ARG A 511 20.92 23.64 -2.24
CA ARG A 511 19.65 23.18 -2.82
C ARG A 511 18.46 23.69 -2.03
N MET A 512 18.53 23.74 -0.70
CA MET A 512 17.46 24.26 0.14
C MET A 512 17.24 25.76 -0.06
N ILE A 513 18.33 26.54 -0.18
CA ILE A 513 18.23 27.97 -0.51
C ILE A 513 17.62 28.15 -1.90
N LEU A 514 18.09 27.44 -2.92
CA LEU A 514 17.55 27.49 -4.28
C LEU A 514 16.06 27.10 -4.32
N THR A 515 15.69 26.05 -3.59
CA THR A 515 14.31 25.55 -3.51
C THR A 515 13.37 26.58 -2.86
N ARG A 516 13.88 27.44 -1.98
CA ARG A 516 13.11 28.49 -1.29
C ARG A 516 13.14 29.84 -2.00
N ASP A 517 14.20 30.17 -2.73
CA ASP A 517 14.38 31.42 -3.48
C ASP A 517 15.06 31.13 -4.83
N GLU A 518 14.26 31.06 -5.90
CA GLU A 518 14.71 30.76 -7.26
C GLU A 518 15.63 31.84 -7.87
N GLN A 519 15.79 33.00 -7.21
CA GLN A 519 16.72 34.04 -7.65
C GLN A 519 18.18 33.60 -7.53
N TRP A 520 18.46 32.61 -6.68
CA TRP A 520 19.79 32.05 -6.55
C TRP A 520 20.12 31.17 -7.75
N THR A 521 21.37 31.21 -8.19
CA THR A 521 21.92 30.22 -9.13
C THR A 521 23.02 29.44 -8.44
N ILE A 522 22.95 28.11 -8.45
CA ILE A 522 24.02 27.26 -7.95
C ILE A 522 25.03 27.04 -9.08
N ILE A 523 26.31 27.29 -8.78
CA ILE A 523 27.44 26.90 -9.62
C ILE A 523 28.21 25.83 -8.85
N SER A 524 28.13 24.59 -9.32
CA SER A 524 28.79 23.43 -8.71
C SER A 524 29.78 22.80 -9.68
N GLN A 525 31.01 22.55 -9.21
CA GLN A 525 31.99 21.80 -10.00
C GLN A 525 31.63 20.32 -10.09
N ASP A 526 30.99 19.77 -9.06
CA ASP A 526 30.56 18.37 -9.06
C ASP A 526 29.47 18.10 -10.11
N GLU A 527 28.66 19.12 -10.43
CA GLU A 527 27.62 19.04 -11.48
C GLU A 527 28.16 19.38 -12.88
N THR A 528 29.04 20.38 -12.99
CA THR A 528 29.58 20.84 -14.30
C THR A 528 30.79 20.03 -14.78
N GLY A 529 31.44 19.26 -13.90
CA GLY A 529 32.58 18.40 -14.20
C GLY A 529 33.91 19.12 -14.47
N SER A 530 33.95 20.45 -14.47
CA SER A 530 35.16 21.22 -14.84
C SER A 530 35.25 22.57 -14.11
N ARG A 531 36.43 22.84 -13.54
CA ARG A 531 36.76 24.14 -12.93
C ARG A 531 36.58 25.29 -13.94
N ASP A 532 37.11 25.14 -15.15
CA ASP A 532 37.05 26.16 -16.21
C ASP A 532 35.61 26.55 -16.55
N THR A 533 34.68 25.59 -16.48
CA THR A 533 33.26 25.85 -16.71
C THR A 533 32.66 26.69 -15.58
N CYS A 534 32.97 26.37 -14.32
CA CYS A 534 32.58 27.20 -13.18
C CYS A 534 33.15 28.62 -13.25
N GLU A 535 34.44 28.77 -13.60
CA GLU A 535 35.09 30.07 -13.76
C GLU A 535 34.40 30.92 -14.82
N ARG A 536 34.13 30.31 -15.98
CA ARG A 536 33.41 30.97 -17.07
C ARG A 536 32.00 31.36 -16.65
N GLU A 537 31.23 30.48 -15.99
CA GLU A 537 29.87 30.80 -15.55
C GLU A 537 29.84 31.93 -14.52
N LEU A 538 30.71 31.86 -13.50
CA LEU A 538 30.76 32.86 -12.44
C LEU A 538 31.20 34.23 -12.96
N GLY A 539 32.08 34.26 -13.96
CA GLY A 539 32.58 35.49 -14.59
C GLY A 539 31.65 36.11 -15.63
N ARG A 540 30.49 35.51 -15.95
CA ARG A 540 29.56 36.04 -16.98
C ARG A 540 28.95 37.38 -16.54
N PRO A 541 29.25 38.50 -17.24
CA PRO A 541 28.74 39.81 -16.85
C PRO A 541 27.21 39.89 -16.95
N GLY A 542 26.55 40.40 -15.90
CA GLY A 542 25.13 40.72 -15.92
C GLY A 542 24.15 39.54 -16.01
N LYS A 543 24.64 38.29 -16.01
CA LYS A 543 23.79 37.10 -16.11
C LYS A 543 23.07 36.78 -14.80
N TYR A 544 23.74 36.97 -13.67
CA TYR A 544 23.22 36.59 -12.35
C TYR A 544 23.32 37.75 -11.38
N SER A 545 22.33 37.87 -10.48
CA SER A 545 22.33 38.82 -9.37
C SER A 545 22.66 38.18 -8.02
N LYS A 546 22.50 36.84 -7.92
CA LYS A 546 22.72 36.05 -6.71
C LYS A 546 23.28 34.68 -7.08
N VAL A 547 24.45 34.33 -6.55
CA VAL A 547 25.12 33.06 -6.88
C VAL A 547 25.52 32.31 -5.62
N ILE A 548 25.33 30.98 -5.62
CA ILE A 548 25.90 30.05 -4.65
C ILE A 548 27.01 29.28 -5.35
N LEU A 549 28.25 29.46 -4.89
CA LEU A 549 29.38 28.66 -5.35
C LEU A 549 29.49 27.41 -4.46
N ASP A 550 28.91 26.30 -4.92
CA ASP A 550 28.92 25.01 -4.22
C ASP A 550 30.18 24.22 -4.58
N ARG A 551 31.23 24.45 -3.79
CA ARG A 551 32.52 23.75 -3.88
C ARG A 551 33.08 23.52 -2.49
N CYS A 552 34.16 22.74 -2.40
CA CYS A 552 34.86 22.57 -1.12
C CYS A 552 35.63 23.83 -0.68
N ASN A 553 36.14 24.62 -1.65
CA ASN A 553 36.88 25.88 -1.44
C ASN A 553 37.92 25.79 -0.30
N PRO A 554 38.89 24.86 -0.41
CA PRO A 554 39.62 24.32 0.73
C PRO A 554 40.59 25.32 1.36
N ASP A 555 41.34 26.09 0.56
CA ASP A 555 42.39 26.97 1.07
C ASP A 555 42.18 28.44 0.66
N ARG A 556 42.96 29.33 1.29
CA ARG A 556 42.90 30.77 1.03
C ARG A 556 43.26 31.16 -0.41
N ALA A 557 44.17 30.43 -1.05
CA ALA A 557 44.59 30.75 -2.42
C ALA A 557 43.45 30.48 -3.41
N ASP A 558 42.77 29.33 -3.29
CA ASP A 558 41.61 28.97 -4.09
C ASP A 558 40.49 30.01 -3.93
N ARG A 559 40.13 30.35 -2.68
CA ARG A 559 39.07 31.34 -2.40
C ARG A 559 39.38 32.72 -2.96
N LYS A 560 40.65 33.14 -2.92
CA LYS A 560 41.10 34.42 -3.48
C LYS A 560 40.91 34.48 -5.01
N GLU A 561 41.17 33.39 -5.73
CA GLU A 561 40.94 33.31 -7.17
C GLU A 561 39.45 33.46 -7.50
N TRP A 562 38.57 32.75 -6.79
CA TRP A 562 37.12 32.83 -6.97
C TRP A 562 36.55 34.21 -6.69
N LEU A 563 36.98 34.87 -5.62
CA LEU A 563 36.63 36.26 -5.34
C LEU A 563 37.17 37.22 -6.41
N GLY A 564 38.33 36.93 -6.99
CA GLY A 564 38.90 37.68 -8.11
C GLY A 564 38.07 37.59 -9.39
N ILE A 565 37.37 36.48 -9.62
CA ILE A 565 36.42 36.30 -10.73
C ILE A 565 35.08 36.99 -10.42
N ALA A 566 34.61 36.85 -9.18
CA ALA A 566 33.34 37.41 -8.73
C ALA A 566 33.43 38.88 -8.28
N GLN A 567 34.24 39.72 -8.94
CA GLN A 567 34.37 41.15 -8.61
C GLN A 567 33.04 41.94 -8.71
N TRP A 568 32.04 41.36 -9.38
CA TRP A 568 30.69 41.91 -9.44
C TRP A 568 29.93 41.79 -8.12
N ALA A 569 30.33 40.84 -7.24
CA ALA A 569 29.71 40.63 -5.94
C ALA A 569 30.16 41.71 -4.95
N LYS A 570 29.21 42.44 -4.39
CA LYS A 570 29.44 43.54 -3.45
C LYS A 570 29.42 43.06 -2.00
N LYS A 571 28.68 41.99 -1.71
CA LYS A 571 28.50 41.44 -0.36
C LYS A 571 28.72 39.93 -0.34
N PRO A 572 29.93 39.45 -0.69
CA PRO A 572 30.23 38.03 -0.65
C PRO A 572 30.30 37.53 0.80
N ILE A 573 29.66 36.42 1.09
CA ILE A 573 29.79 35.70 2.36
C ILE A 573 30.45 34.34 2.15
N CYS A 574 31.08 33.82 3.19
CA CYS A 574 31.57 32.45 3.23
C CYS A 574 30.74 31.63 4.23
N VAL A 575 30.26 30.46 3.83
CA VAL A 575 29.59 29.51 4.73
C VAL A 575 30.54 28.35 4.98
N TYR A 576 31.10 28.29 6.18
CA TYR A 576 32.08 27.28 6.59
C TYR A 576 31.42 26.15 7.36
N PHE A 577 31.47 24.94 6.82
CA PHE A 577 30.92 23.73 7.42
C PHE A 577 32.00 23.00 8.22
N ASP A 578 32.01 23.23 9.53
CA ASP A 578 33.05 22.81 10.46
C ASP A 578 32.66 21.53 11.20
N TYR A 579 32.34 20.49 10.43
CA TYR A 579 31.96 19.17 10.96
C TYR A 579 33.17 18.27 11.14
N ASN A 580 33.06 17.31 12.07
CA ASN A 580 34.05 16.25 12.23
C ASN A 580 34.25 15.48 10.90
N PRO A 581 35.50 15.27 10.43
CA PRO A 581 35.78 14.55 9.19
C PRO A 581 35.24 13.12 9.17
N GLU A 582 35.21 12.42 10.29
CA GLU A 582 34.68 11.05 10.38
C GLU A 582 33.18 11.01 10.13
N LEU A 583 32.45 12.00 10.67
CA LEU A 583 31.03 12.19 10.39
C LEU A 583 30.80 12.53 8.91
N CYS A 584 31.63 13.41 8.34
CA CYS A 584 31.56 13.75 6.91
C CYS A 584 31.82 12.54 6.02
N VAL A 585 32.80 11.69 6.36
CA VAL A 585 33.03 10.40 5.69
C VAL A 585 31.78 9.53 5.81
N SER A 586 31.24 9.34 7.01
CA SER A 586 30.04 8.53 7.21
C SER A 586 28.86 9.01 6.37
N ARG A 587 28.59 10.31 6.34
CA ARG A 587 27.54 10.92 5.50
C ARG A 587 27.82 10.71 4.02
N ALA A 588 29.05 10.92 3.56
CA ALA A 588 29.42 10.75 2.16
C ALA A 588 29.35 9.28 1.71
N GLN A 589 29.68 8.33 2.59
CA GLN A 589 29.53 6.89 2.32
C GLN A 589 28.07 6.45 2.15
N GLN A 590 27.14 7.21 2.71
CA GLN A 590 25.71 6.92 2.66
C GLN A 590 25.00 7.56 1.48
N ARG A 591 25.68 8.45 0.76
CA ARG A 591 25.11 9.13 -0.41
C ARG A 591 25.13 8.19 -1.60
N THR A 592 23.95 7.93 -2.12
CA THR A 592 23.72 7.05 -3.26
C THR A 592 23.62 7.82 -4.57
N ASP A 593 23.42 9.14 -4.49
CA ASP A 593 23.10 10.06 -5.58
C ASP A 593 24.28 10.97 -6.00
N HIS A 594 25.51 10.73 -5.51
CA HIS A 594 26.65 11.60 -5.84
C HIS A 594 27.22 11.27 -7.24
N PRO A 595 27.31 12.26 -8.16
CA PRO A 595 27.70 12.02 -9.55
C PRO A 595 29.14 11.50 -9.72
N THR A 596 30.05 11.85 -8.80
CA THR A 596 31.50 11.56 -8.93
C THR A 596 32.13 10.71 -7.81
N LEU A 597 31.43 10.48 -6.69
CA LEU A 597 32.00 9.82 -5.50
C LEU A 597 31.08 8.68 -5.04
N THR A 598 31.31 7.49 -5.57
CA THR A 598 30.58 6.29 -5.17
C THR A 598 31.03 5.79 -3.78
N PRO A 599 30.12 5.25 -2.96
CA PRO A 599 30.45 4.65 -1.67
C PRO A 599 31.61 3.64 -1.76
N GLY A 600 32.60 3.80 -0.89
CA GLY A 600 33.79 2.97 -0.81
C GLY A 600 35.07 3.76 -0.49
N GLN A 601 36.22 3.20 -0.85
CA GLN A 601 37.52 3.76 -0.47
C GLN A 601 37.79 5.17 -1.05
N ARG A 602 37.28 5.46 -2.24
CA ARG A 602 37.46 6.76 -2.91
C ARG A 602 36.91 7.92 -2.07
N VAL A 603 35.73 7.74 -1.45
CA VAL A 603 35.13 8.73 -0.55
C VAL A 603 36.06 9.02 0.63
N ARG A 604 36.60 7.97 1.28
CA ARG A 604 37.53 8.14 2.43
C ARG A 604 38.75 8.96 2.04
N THR A 605 39.39 8.59 0.94
CA THR A 605 40.59 9.28 0.44
C THR A 605 40.30 10.73 0.06
N ALA A 606 39.18 10.99 -0.62
CA ALA A 606 38.79 12.34 -1.03
C ALA A 606 38.53 13.25 0.17
N VAL A 607 37.73 12.80 1.16
CA VAL A 607 37.43 13.58 2.37
C VAL A 607 38.68 13.84 3.19
N GLN A 608 39.53 12.83 3.39
CA GLN A 608 40.77 12.98 4.15
C GLN A 608 41.77 13.92 3.47
N SER A 609 41.91 13.83 2.14
CA SER A 609 42.77 14.73 1.37
C SER A 609 42.29 16.17 1.47
N MET A 610 40.99 16.40 1.26
CA MET A 610 40.38 17.73 1.36
C MET A 610 40.48 18.30 2.77
N HIS A 611 40.28 17.48 3.81
CA HIS A 611 40.43 17.93 5.19
C HIS A 611 41.85 18.41 5.49
N ARG A 612 42.89 17.73 4.99
CA ARG A 612 44.29 18.15 5.18
C ARG A 612 44.61 19.50 4.52
N GLN A 613 43.91 19.85 3.45
CA GLN A 613 44.07 21.12 2.75
C GLN A 613 43.18 22.23 3.33
N MET A 614 42.18 21.90 4.14
CA MET A 614 41.16 22.83 4.59
C MET A 614 41.74 23.89 5.54
N GLU A 615 41.64 25.16 5.14
CA GLU A 615 41.97 26.33 5.96
C GLU A 615 40.70 27.10 6.32
N ARG A 616 40.50 27.39 7.61
CA ARG A 616 39.37 28.19 8.08
C ARG A 616 39.35 29.57 7.38
N PRO A 617 38.23 29.96 6.75
CA PRO A 617 38.11 31.26 6.09
C PRO A 617 38.21 32.42 7.09
N LYS A 618 38.68 33.58 6.61
CA LYS A 618 38.84 34.81 7.40
C LYS A 618 38.26 36.03 6.69
N LEU A 619 37.74 36.99 7.45
CA LEU A 619 37.13 38.22 6.89
C LEU A 619 38.12 39.01 6.01
N ASN A 620 39.41 38.97 6.33
CA ASN A 620 40.45 39.65 5.56
C ASN A 620 40.73 39.03 4.17
N GLU A 621 40.02 37.98 3.79
CA GLU A 621 40.02 37.42 2.43
C GLU A 621 39.10 38.19 1.48
N GLY A 622 38.18 39.02 1.99
CA GLY A 622 37.25 39.83 1.21
C GLY A 622 35.76 39.55 1.46
N PHE A 623 35.43 38.70 2.44
CA PHE A 623 34.05 38.41 2.82
C PHE A 623 33.48 39.45 3.79
N VAL A 624 32.20 39.80 3.64
CA VAL A 624 31.49 40.68 4.60
C VAL A 624 31.04 39.95 5.85
N ALA A 625 30.83 38.63 5.73
CA ALA A 625 30.51 37.74 6.84
C ALA A 625 31.01 36.31 6.60
N ILE A 626 31.27 35.60 7.70
CA ILE A 626 31.53 34.16 7.72
C ILE A 626 30.50 33.50 8.61
N CYS A 627 29.74 32.57 8.06
CA CYS A 627 28.73 31.79 8.76
C CYS A 627 29.29 30.40 9.03
N ILE A 628 29.43 29.99 10.29
CA ILE A 628 30.00 28.70 10.67
C ILE A 628 28.88 27.75 11.07
N VAL A 629 28.77 26.64 10.33
CA VAL A 629 27.72 25.62 10.48
C VAL A 629 28.34 24.36 11.08
N ARG A 630 27.84 23.96 12.25
CA ARG A 630 28.29 22.75 12.98
C ARG A 630 27.17 21.77 13.35
N SER A 631 25.92 22.12 13.09
CA SER A 631 24.74 21.29 13.39
C SER A 631 23.66 21.51 12.32
N PHE A 632 22.66 20.63 12.28
CA PHE A 632 21.46 20.84 11.46
C PHE A 632 20.72 22.10 11.89
N TYR A 633 20.63 22.38 13.19
CA TYR A 633 20.02 23.61 13.72
C TYR A 633 20.69 24.89 13.16
N ALA A 634 22.02 24.93 13.10
CA ALA A 634 22.77 26.04 12.51
C ALA A 634 22.56 26.15 10.99
N ALA A 635 22.47 25.02 10.29
CA ALA A 635 22.19 24.99 8.84
C ALA A 635 20.80 25.53 8.54
N ASP A 636 19.79 25.12 9.31
CA ASP A 636 18.41 25.58 9.20
C ASP A 636 18.28 27.07 9.52
N ASP A 637 18.90 27.56 10.60
CA ASP A 637 18.92 29.00 10.92
C ASP A 637 19.53 29.81 9.77
N LEU A 638 20.63 29.32 9.19
CA LEU A 638 21.26 29.94 8.02
C LEU A 638 20.31 30.00 6.82
N ILE A 639 19.66 28.88 6.47
CA ILE A 639 18.71 28.82 5.35
C ILE A 639 17.54 29.78 5.59
N ARG A 640 16.98 29.81 6.81
CA ARG A 640 15.88 30.72 7.18
C ARG A 640 16.26 32.19 7.03
N ARG A 641 17.51 32.56 7.38
CA ARG A 641 18.02 33.93 7.23
C ARG A 641 18.28 34.33 5.78
N LEU A 642 18.81 33.42 4.97
CA LEU A 642 19.23 33.69 3.59
C LEU A 642 18.07 33.55 2.58
N ALA A 643 17.14 32.63 2.81
CA ALA A 643 15.97 32.39 1.97
C ALA A 643 14.70 32.24 2.82
N PRO A 644 14.24 33.33 3.48
CA PRO A 644 13.04 33.30 4.29
C PRO A 644 11.81 33.03 3.43
N ILE A 645 10.99 32.07 3.84
CA ILE A 645 9.73 31.77 3.16
C ILE A 645 8.74 32.88 3.45
N ARG A 646 8.33 33.56 2.39
CA ARG A 646 7.27 34.55 2.47
C ARG A 646 5.93 33.87 2.26
N ILE A 647 4.90 34.44 2.90
CA ILE A 647 3.53 34.04 2.62
C ILE A 647 3.28 34.16 1.12
N LEU A 648 2.83 33.06 0.51
CA LEU A 648 2.40 33.09 -0.87
C LEU A 648 0.98 33.65 -0.85
N LYS A 649 0.85 34.92 -1.21
CA LYS A 649 -0.47 35.53 -1.34
C LYS A 649 -1.30 34.68 -2.29
N PHE A 650 -2.56 34.44 -1.94
CA PHE A 650 -3.44 33.63 -2.77
C PHE A 650 -3.42 34.17 -4.20
N LEU A 651 -2.93 33.35 -5.13
CA LEU A 651 -2.72 33.75 -6.51
C LEU A 651 -4.09 34.04 -7.12
N ARG A 652 -4.28 35.27 -7.63
CA ARG A 652 -5.53 35.67 -8.27
C ARG A 652 -5.79 34.75 -9.47
N THR A 653 -7.03 34.30 -9.62
CA THR A 653 -7.48 33.55 -10.79
C THR A 653 -8.19 34.50 -11.74
N GLY A 654 -7.72 34.58 -12.99
CA GLY A 654 -8.33 35.46 -14.00
C GLY A 654 -9.62 34.90 -14.61
N HIS A 655 -10.42 35.78 -15.20
CA HIS A 655 -11.65 35.41 -15.89
C HIS A 655 -11.37 34.85 -17.28
N LEU A 656 -11.95 33.70 -17.61
CA LEU A 656 -11.94 33.16 -18.98
C LEU A 656 -12.92 33.90 -19.88
N VAL A 657 -14.11 34.20 -19.34
CA VAL A 657 -15.17 34.95 -20.01
C VAL A 657 -15.69 35.99 -19.03
N ASN A 658 -15.69 37.27 -19.42
CA ASN A 658 -16.30 38.32 -18.63
C ASN A 658 -17.79 38.41 -18.97
N LEU A 659 -18.65 37.97 -18.03
CA LEU A 659 -20.10 38.04 -18.15
C LEU A 659 -20.70 39.30 -17.51
N GLY A 660 -19.87 40.27 -17.09
CA GLY A 660 -20.30 41.48 -16.39
C GLY A 660 -20.05 41.48 -14.88
N ALA A 661 -19.54 40.38 -14.33
CA ALA A 661 -19.23 40.22 -12.90
C ALA A 661 -17.76 40.51 -12.54
N ALA A 662 -16.92 40.93 -13.51
CA ALA A 662 -15.54 41.30 -13.25
C ALA A 662 -15.46 42.69 -12.57
N THR A 663 -14.70 42.79 -11.49
CA THR A 663 -14.38 44.03 -10.80
C THR A 663 -13.19 44.74 -11.46
N ALA A 664 -12.91 45.99 -11.09
CA ALA A 664 -11.73 46.73 -11.56
C ALA A 664 -10.37 46.05 -11.22
N ASP A 665 -10.40 45.08 -10.30
CA ASP A 665 -9.27 44.28 -9.83
C ASP A 665 -9.08 42.94 -10.56
N ASP A 666 -9.99 42.57 -11.47
CA ASP A 666 -9.96 41.31 -12.22
C ASP A 666 -9.23 41.45 -13.57
N PHE A 667 -8.56 40.38 -14.01
CA PHE A 667 -7.89 40.30 -15.31
C PHE A 667 -8.43 39.14 -16.16
N LEU A 668 -8.40 39.30 -17.48
CA LEU A 668 -8.77 38.25 -18.43
C LEU A 668 -7.59 37.29 -18.66
N VAL A 669 -7.89 36.00 -18.79
CA VAL A 669 -6.90 34.97 -19.12
C VAL A 669 -7.37 34.23 -20.38
N SER A 670 -6.47 34.12 -21.36
CA SER A 670 -6.64 33.22 -22.49
C SER A 670 -5.73 32.02 -22.27
N PHE A 671 -6.30 30.83 -22.37
CA PHE A 671 -5.52 29.60 -22.40
C PHE A 671 -4.92 29.46 -23.80
N ASN A 672 -3.60 29.34 -23.89
CA ASN A 672 -2.92 29.22 -25.18
C ASN A 672 -3.31 27.92 -25.89
N GLN A 673 -3.46 27.95 -27.22
CA GLN A 673 -3.68 26.74 -28.00
C GLN A 673 -2.45 25.84 -27.94
N SER A 674 -2.58 24.65 -27.33
CA SER A 674 -1.57 23.61 -27.37
C SER A 674 -1.86 22.63 -28.52
N ASN A 675 -0.83 21.93 -28.99
CA ASN A 675 -0.95 20.91 -30.05
C ASN A 675 -1.66 19.61 -29.59
N HIS A 676 -2.09 19.54 -28.34
CA HIS A 676 -2.74 18.39 -27.74
C HIS A 676 -4.17 18.77 -27.32
N THR A 677 -5.12 17.84 -27.33
CA THR A 677 -6.46 18.07 -26.76
C THR A 677 -6.36 18.08 -25.23
N PRO A 678 -6.45 19.23 -24.55
CA PRO A 678 -6.27 19.29 -23.11
C PRO A 678 -7.45 18.62 -22.38
N HIS A 679 -7.15 17.90 -21.31
CA HIS A 679 -8.18 17.38 -20.41
C HIS A 679 -8.63 18.51 -19.48
N VAL A 680 -9.92 18.86 -19.51
CA VAL A 680 -10.49 19.94 -18.72
C VAL A 680 -11.29 19.38 -17.55
N ILE A 681 -11.00 19.90 -16.37
CA ILE A 681 -11.79 19.72 -15.15
C ILE A 681 -12.48 21.03 -14.81
N ILE A 682 -13.79 20.97 -14.56
CA ILE A 682 -14.57 22.12 -14.10
C ILE A 682 -15.21 21.78 -12.77
N THR A 683 -14.94 22.59 -11.76
CA THR A 683 -15.54 22.47 -10.43
C THR A 683 -16.48 23.64 -10.15
N GLU A 684 -17.44 23.41 -9.26
CA GLU A 684 -18.25 24.48 -8.70
C GLU A 684 -17.35 25.47 -7.97
N LYS A 685 -17.50 26.77 -8.27
CA LYS A 685 -16.89 27.83 -7.48
C LYS A 685 -17.80 28.13 -6.28
N VAL A 686 -17.23 28.04 -5.07
CA VAL A 686 -17.97 28.23 -3.82
C VAL A 686 -17.62 29.59 -3.22
N ASP A 687 -18.63 30.27 -2.66
CA ASP A 687 -18.53 31.62 -2.11
C ASP A 687 -18.22 31.58 -0.61
N GLY A 688 -16.97 31.85 -0.24
CA GLY A 688 -16.50 31.78 1.13
C GLY A 688 -15.29 32.66 1.42
N ALA A 689 -14.62 32.37 2.53
CA ALA A 689 -13.35 32.96 2.89
C ALA A 689 -12.20 32.06 2.44
N ASN A 690 -11.35 32.58 1.56
CA ASN A 690 -10.20 31.85 1.05
C ASN A 690 -9.30 31.36 2.19
N MET A 691 -8.90 30.09 2.13
CA MET A 691 -8.10 29.46 3.17
C MET A 691 -7.03 28.55 2.57
N GLY A 692 -5.83 28.60 3.15
CA GLY A 692 -4.72 27.72 2.83
C GLY A 692 -4.11 27.11 4.08
N PHE A 693 -3.75 25.84 4.00
CA PHE A 693 -3.02 25.12 5.04
C PHE A 693 -1.63 24.75 4.54
N SER A 694 -0.60 25.00 5.34
CA SER A 694 0.78 24.61 5.07
C SER A 694 1.51 24.29 6.38
N LEU A 695 2.73 23.77 6.33
CA LEU A 695 3.56 23.62 7.52
C LEU A 695 4.57 24.75 7.64
N SER A 696 4.98 25.05 8.87
CA SER A 696 6.17 25.83 9.18
C SER A 696 7.43 24.98 9.06
N ALA A 697 8.59 25.60 9.13
CA ALA A 697 9.88 24.91 9.20
C ALA A 697 9.95 23.92 10.38
N ASP A 698 9.25 24.24 11.48
CA ASP A 698 9.17 23.44 12.70
C ASP A 698 8.01 22.42 12.66
N ARG A 699 7.44 22.19 11.45
CA ARG A 699 6.31 21.28 11.18
C ARG A 699 5.03 21.63 11.95
N GLU A 700 4.87 22.89 12.33
CA GLU A 700 3.63 23.39 12.89
C GLU A 700 2.66 23.77 11.78
N LEU A 701 1.38 23.46 11.96
CA LEU A 701 0.36 23.81 10.98
C LEU A 701 0.13 25.33 10.94
N LEU A 702 0.30 25.91 9.77
CA LEU A 702 0.03 27.31 9.47
C LEU A 702 -1.28 27.42 8.68
N VAL A 703 -2.14 28.37 9.09
CA VAL A 703 -3.37 28.68 8.38
C VAL A 703 -3.28 30.08 7.80
N GLN A 704 -3.40 30.20 6.49
CA GLN A 704 -3.39 31.47 5.79
C GLN A 704 -4.77 31.81 5.24
N ASN A 705 -5.11 33.10 5.33
CA ASN A 705 -6.10 33.73 4.45
C ASN A 705 -5.35 34.33 3.23
N ARG A 706 -5.99 35.19 2.44
CA ARG A 706 -5.46 35.73 1.16
C ARG A 706 -4.04 36.30 1.24
N SER A 707 -3.68 36.98 2.34
CA SER A 707 -2.40 37.68 2.43
C SER A 707 -1.75 37.70 3.82
N HIS A 708 -2.29 36.98 4.79
CA HIS A 708 -1.78 36.90 6.16
C HIS A 708 -2.17 35.57 6.81
N TYR A 709 -1.40 35.15 7.81
CA TYR A 709 -1.75 34.00 8.65
C TYR A 709 -2.84 34.37 9.65
N ILE A 710 -3.70 33.41 9.99
CA ILE A 710 -4.85 33.59 10.88
C ILE A 710 -4.86 32.52 11.98
N THR A 711 -5.54 32.83 13.08
CA THR A 711 -5.82 31.93 14.19
C THR A 711 -7.32 31.90 14.47
N SER A 712 -7.78 31.01 15.35
CA SER A 712 -9.19 30.93 15.77
C SER A 712 -9.72 32.20 16.45
N THR A 713 -8.83 33.09 16.91
CA THR A 713 -9.18 34.36 17.56
C THR A 713 -9.26 35.54 16.60
N ALA A 714 -8.86 35.37 15.32
CA ALA A 714 -8.76 36.48 14.37
C ALA A 714 -10.13 37.09 14.00
N HIS A 715 -11.16 36.26 13.83
CA HIS A 715 -12.53 36.68 13.52
C HIS A 715 -13.54 35.62 13.98
N ALA A 716 -14.80 36.01 14.24
CA ALA A 716 -15.84 35.10 14.72
C ALA A 716 -16.04 33.86 13.84
N GLN A 717 -15.87 34.00 12.51
CA GLN A 717 -15.98 32.91 11.55
C GLN A 717 -14.91 31.81 11.73
N PHE A 718 -13.76 32.15 12.34
CA PHE A 718 -12.64 31.23 12.53
C PHE A 718 -12.65 30.56 13.91
N ARG A 719 -13.61 30.87 14.80
CA ARG A 719 -13.72 30.18 16.11
C ARG A 719 -13.73 28.65 15.97
N PRO A 720 -14.46 28.04 15.02
CA PRO A 720 -14.49 26.58 14.88
C PRO A 720 -13.23 25.98 14.23
N LEU A 721 -12.27 26.81 13.80
CA LEU A 721 -11.08 26.38 13.06
C LEU A 721 -10.21 25.43 13.86
N TYR A 722 -10.03 25.68 15.16
CA TYR A 722 -9.20 24.82 16.02
C TYR A 722 -9.76 23.40 16.09
N ASN A 723 -11.05 23.24 16.42
CA ASN A 723 -11.70 21.94 16.49
C ASN A 723 -11.70 21.22 15.13
N TRP A 724 -11.88 21.98 14.03
CA TRP A 724 -11.81 21.42 12.68
C TRP A 724 -10.41 20.89 12.36
N ILE A 725 -9.36 21.65 12.70
CA ILE A 725 -7.95 21.23 12.52
C ILE A 725 -7.68 19.95 13.30
N GLU A 726 -8.06 19.86 14.57
CA GLU A 726 -7.78 18.67 15.37
C GLU A 726 -8.48 17.42 14.81
N THR A 727 -9.71 17.56 14.30
CA THR A 727 -10.44 16.46 13.67
C THR A 727 -9.81 15.99 12.34
N HIS A 728 -9.10 16.88 11.66
CA HIS A 728 -8.49 16.65 10.33
C HIS A 728 -6.96 16.61 10.35
N ARG A 729 -6.33 16.64 11.54
CA ARG A 729 -4.88 16.78 11.71
C ARG A 729 -4.12 15.71 10.94
N GLU A 730 -4.44 14.44 11.16
CA GLU A 730 -3.84 13.30 10.45
C GLU A 730 -3.92 13.47 8.93
N GLY A 731 -5.08 13.86 8.41
CA GLY A 731 -5.29 14.08 6.97
C GLY A 731 -4.49 15.27 6.42
N LEU A 732 -4.38 16.37 7.18
CA LEU A 732 -3.57 17.53 6.79
C LEU A 732 -2.08 17.18 6.74
N TYR A 733 -1.56 16.47 7.75
CA TYR A 733 -0.16 16.03 7.74
C TYR A 733 0.12 15.01 6.63
N HIS A 734 -0.82 14.08 6.36
CA HIS A 734 -0.71 13.16 5.23
C HIS A 734 -0.51 13.87 3.89
N VAL A 735 -1.22 14.99 3.68
CA VAL A 735 -1.16 15.77 2.43
C VAL A 735 0.05 16.72 2.39
N LEU A 736 0.39 17.35 3.51
CA LEU A 736 1.36 18.45 3.57
C LEU A 736 2.78 17.98 3.91
N ASP A 737 2.95 16.98 4.79
CA ASP A 737 4.25 16.54 5.31
C ASP A 737 4.91 15.48 4.41
N ARG A 738 4.96 15.78 3.11
CA ARG A 738 5.43 14.85 2.07
C ARG A 738 6.91 15.03 1.72
N ASP A 739 7.51 16.13 2.14
CA ASP A 739 8.92 16.44 1.89
C ASP A 739 9.63 16.69 3.22
N ASN A 740 10.43 15.70 3.65
CA ASN A 740 11.12 15.79 4.94
C ASN A 740 12.12 16.94 5.04
N SER A 741 12.65 17.38 3.90
CA SER A 741 13.65 18.44 3.83
C SER A 741 13.02 19.81 3.64
N PHE A 742 11.82 19.88 3.08
CA PHE A 742 11.10 21.12 2.82
C PHE A 742 9.66 21.06 3.36
N PRO A 743 9.45 21.10 4.70
CA PRO A 743 8.12 21.01 5.28
C PRO A 743 7.12 22.04 4.73
N GLU A 744 7.60 23.23 4.39
CA GLU A 744 6.74 24.32 3.93
C GLU A 744 6.36 24.23 2.44
N ARG A 745 6.78 23.17 1.75
CA ARG A 745 6.66 22.99 0.30
C ARG A 745 5.22 23.04 -0.20
N TYR A 746 4.32 22.35 0.47
CA TYR A 746 2.95 22.16 -0.01
C TYR A 746 1.98 23.12 0.68
N ILE A 747 1.02 23.62 -0.11
CA ILE A 747 -0.09 24.43 0.41
C ILE A 747 -1.40 23.85 -0.12
N LEU A 748 -2.25 23.36 0.78
CA LEU A 748 -3.61 22.92 0.45
C LEU A 748 -4.55 24.11 0.50
N TYR A 749 -5.11 24.49 -0.64
CA TYR A 749 -6.05 25.60 -0.79
C TYR A 749 -7.50 25.12 -0.86
N GLY A 750 -8.37 25.91 -0.24
CA GLY A 750 -9.80 25.69 -0.23
C GLY A 750 -10.58 26.94 0.15
N GLU A 751 -11.89 26.77 0.33
CA GLU A 751 -12.80 27.80 0.83
C GLU A 751 -13.30 27.42 2.23
N TRP A 752 -13.23 28.38 3.14
CA TRP A 752 -13.81 28.31 4.47
C TRP A 752 -15.23 28.87 4.46
N LEU A 753 -16.19 28.07 4.91
CA LEU A 753 -17.61 28.27 4.60
C LEU A 753 -18.49 28.39 5.85
N VAL A 754 -17.92 28.72 7.01
CA VAL A 754 -18.71 28.91 8.24
C VAL A 754 -19.67 30.09 8.12
N ALA A 755 -19.23 31.21 7.56
CA ALA A 755 -20.04 32.41 7.37
C ALA A 755 -20.71 32.42 5.99
N THR A 756 -21.97 32.84 5.95
CA THR A 756 -22.64 33.21 4.71
C THR A 756 -22.06 34.54 4.23
N HIS A 757 -21.47 34.54 3.04
CA HIS A 757 -21.04 35.75 2.36
C HIS A 757 -22.20 36.29 1.50
N SER A 758 -22.27 35.89 0.24
CA SER A 758 -23.33 36.27 -0.69
C SER A 758 -24.32 35.12 -0.92
N ILE A 759 -23.84 33.87 -0.92
CA ILE A 759 -24.68 32.68 -1.10
C ILE A 759 -24.96 31.97 0.25
N PRO A 760 -26.24 31.81 0.64
CA PRO A 760 -26.61 31.14 1.90
C PRO A 760 -26.65 29.62 1.70
N TYR A 761 -25.50 28.97 1.79
CA TYR A 761 -25.43 27.52 1.63
C TYR A 761 -26.18 26.77 2.73
N THR A 762 -26.87 25.69 2.38
CA THR A 762 -27.74 24.94 3.31
C THR A 762 -27.32 23.48 3.50
N ARG A 763 -26.47 22.94 2.63
CA ARG A 763 -26.13 21.51 2.55
C ARG A 763 -24.65 21.27 2.28
N LEU A 764 -23.77 22.03 2.94
CA LEU A 764 -22.33 21.82 2.82
C LEU A 764 -21.91 20.51 3.50
N PRO A 765 -21.02 19.72 2.90
CA PRO A 765 -20.54 18.48 3.53
C PRO A 765 -19.58 18.77 4.69
N ASP A 766 -18.88 19.90 4.68
CA ASP A 766 -17.93 20.29 5.73
C ASP A 766 -17.70 21.83 5.73
N ARG A 767 -17.03 22.33 6.77
CA ARG A 767 -16.66 23.74 6.99
C ARG A 767 -15.58 24.25 6.03
N PHE A 768 -14.78 23.33 5.48
CA PHE A 768 -13.72 23.62 4.50
C PHE A 768 -13.87 22.72 3.28
N LEU A 769 -13.80 23.29 2.08
CA LEU A 769 -13.75 22.53 0.83
C LEU A 769 -12.43 22.79 0.11
N ALA A 770 -11.59 21.76 0.00
CA ALA A 770 -10.35 21.81 -0.75
C ALA A 770 -10.62 21.86 -2.26
N PHE A 771 -9.82 22.64 -2.99
CA PHE A 771 -9.92 22.73 -4.45
C PHE A 771 -8.58 22.63 -5.19
N ASP A 772 -7.46 22.99 -4.56
CA ASP A 772 -6.13 22.97 -5.19
C ASP A 772 -5.04 22.62 -4.17
N LEU A 773 -3.96 21.99 -4.66
CA LEU A 773 -2.73 21.76 -3.91
C LEU A 773 -1.58 22.40 -4.70
N TYR A 774 -0.86 23.32 -4.05
CA TYR A 774 0.27 24.02 -4.64
C TYR A 774 1.60 23.43 -4.15
N ASP A 775 2.53 23.24 -5.07
CA ASP A 775 3.90 22.84 -4.78
C ASP A 775 4.84 24.03 -5.00
N ARG A 776 5.42 24.56 -3.91
CA ARG A 776 6.37 25.68 -3.97
C ARG A 776 7.66 25.35 -4.69
N GLN A 777 8.11 24.09 -4.65
CA GLN A 777 9.38 23.72 -5.28
C GLN A 777 9.27 23.79 -6.80
N THR A 778 8.20 23.23 -7.35
CA THR A 778 7.98 23.22 -8.80
C THR A 778 7.23 24.46 -9.29
N GLN A 779 6.64 25.24 -8.37
CA GLN A 779 5.72 26.35 -8.65
C GLN A 779 4.51 25.92 -9.50
N THR A 780 4.05 24.69 -9.31
CA THR A 780 2.94 24.11 -10.04
C THR A 780 1.77 23.75 -9.12
N TRP A 781 0.64 23.46 -9.73
CA TRP A 781 -0.55 22.95 -9.05
C TRP A 781 -0.73 21.49 -9.40
N ALA A 782 -1.03 20.65 -8.41
CA ALA A 782 -1.39 19.27 -8.65
C ALA A 782 -2.73 19.19 -9.42
N ASP A 783 -2.81 18.25 -10.36
CA ASP A 783 -4.06 17.95 -11.06
C ASP A 783 -5.14 17.39 -10.12
N ARG A 784 -6.38 17.31 -10.62
CA ARG A 784 -7.52 16.90 -9.81
C ARG A 784 -7.38 15.46 -9.32
N ASP A 785 -6.87 14.56 -10.15
CA ASP A 785 -6.76 13.14 -9.80
C ASP A 785 -5.68 12.88 -8.75
N THR A 786 -4.58 13.64 -8.78
CA THR A 786 -3.56 13.62 -7.71
C THR A 786 -4.14 14.13 -6.41
N LEU A 787 -4.89 15.24 -6.44
CA LEU A 787 -5.53 15.78 -5.24
C LEU A 787 -6.58 14.81 -4.67
N GLU A 788 -7.40 14.17 -5.51
CA GLU A 788 -8.37 13.15 -5.07
C GLU A 788 -7.69 11.96 -4.42
N ARG A 789 -6.61 11.42 -5.02
CA ARG A 789 -5.85 10.31 -4.43
C ARG A 789 -5.24 10.66 -3.08
N LEU A 790 -4.69 11.87 -2.94
CA LEU A 790 -4.10 12.33 -1.68
C LEU A 790 -5.15 12.53 -0.57
N LEU A 791 -6.40 12.84 -0.93
CA LEU A 791 -7.47 13.07 0.04
C LEU A 791 -8.37 11.85 0.26
N ALA A 792 -8.25 10.79 -0.54
CA ALA A 792 -9.13 9.62 -0.51
C ALA A 792 -9.17 8.91 0.86
N GLU A 793 -8.05 8.91 1.59
CA GLU A 793 -7.94 8.31 2.93
C GLU A 793 -8.16 9.33 4.06
N THR A 794 -8.57 10.55 3.72
CA THR A 794 -8.80 11.64 4.67
C THR A 794 -10.29 11.98 4.80
N LYS A 795 -10.64 12.74 5.85
CA LYS A 795 -12.00 13.29 6.02
C LYS A 795 -12.20 14.64 5.34
N ILE A 796 -11.18 15.17 4.66
CA ILE A 796 -11.21 16.51 4.08
C ILE A 796 -12.04 16.50 2.80
N SER A 797 -13.10 17.30 2.78
CA SER A 797 -14.02 17.37 1.64
C SER A 797 -13.46 18.19 0.47
N LEU A 798 -13.79 17.77 -0.74
CA LEU A 798 -13.43 18.43 -2.00
C LEU A 798 -14.59 19.21 -2.59
N VAL A 799 -14.28 20.28 -3.33
CA VAL A 799 -15.27 20.96 -4.18
C VAL A 799 -15.86 20.01 -5.23
N HIS A 800 -17.14 20.24 -5.56
CA HIS A 800 -17.89 19.39 -6.47
C HIS A 800 -17.42 19.56 -7.93
N ILE A 801 -17.30 18.44 -8.65
CA ILE A 801 -16.95 18.42 -10.08
C ILE A 801 -18.22 18.49 -10.90
N MET A 802 -18.30 19.51 -11.76
CA MET A 802 -19.42 19.71 -12.67
C MET A 802 -19.16 19.14 -14.06
N TYR A 803 -17.89 19.03 -14.46
CA TYR A 803 -17.51 18.51 -15.78
C TYR A 803 -16.09 17.96 -15.81
N ARG A 804 -15.91 16.89 -16.61
CA ARG A 804 -14.61 16.33 -17.00
C ARG A 804 -14.66 15.97 -18.48
N GLY A 805 -13.68 16.39 -19.26
CA GLY A 805 -13.64 16.06 -20.69
C GLY A 805 -12.86 17.05 -21.55
N PRO A 806 -13.07 17.06 -22.88
CA PRO A 806 -12.45 18.05 -23.76
C PRO A 806 -12.93 19.45 -23.41
N ARG A 807 -12.16 20.48 -23.81
CA ARG A 807 -12.49 21.87 -23.54
C ARG A 807 -13.89 22.27 -24.04
N PRO A 808 -14.81 22.71 -23.15
CA PRO A 808 -16.11 23.23 -23.57
C PRO A 808 -15.99 24.57 -24.31
N THR A 809 -16.97 24.87 -25.16
CA THR A 809 -17.07 26.18 -25.79
C THR A 809 -17.52 27.25 -24.78
N ASP A 810 -17.22 28.52 -25.04
CA ASP A 810 -17.65 29.63 -24.19
C ASP A 810 -19.17 29.67 -23.97
N ALA A 811 -19.96 29.22 -24.95
CA ALA A 811 -21.41 29.11 -24.83
C ALA A 811 -21.80 28.07 -23.76
N VAL A 812 -21.11 26.92 -23.72
CA VAL A 812 -21.34 25.88 -22.71
C VAL A 812 -20.88 26.36 -21.32
N LEU A 813 -19.75 27.06 -21.23
CA LEU A 813 -19.29 27.64 -19.96
C LEU A 813 -20.31 28.66 -19.39
N LYS A 814 -20.94 29.46 -20.25
CA LYS A 814 -22.01 30.39 -19.87
C LYS A 814 -23.26 29.68 -19.36
N GLU A 815 -23.61 28.54 -19.93
CA GLU A 815 -24.74 27.72 -19.45
C GLU A 815 -24.43 27.06 -18.11
N MET A 816 -23.19 26.57 -17.93
CA MET A 816 -22.77 25.90 -16.70
C MET A 816 -22.90 26.77 -15.45
N VAL A 817 -22.65 28.08 -15.54
CA VAL A 817 -22.80 29.00 -14.40
C VAL A 817 -24.26 29.26 -13.99
N GLN A 818 -25.23 28.84 -14.81
CA GLN A 818 -26.66 28.93 -14.51
C GLN A 818 -27.22 27.62 -13.89
N ARG A 819 -26.40 26.57 -13.80
CA ARG A 819 -26.82 25.29 -13.24
C ARG A 819 -27.05 25.37 -11.74
N PRO A 820 -27.95 24.54 -11.18
CA PRO A 820 -28.16 24.47 -9.74
C PRO A 820 -26.88 24.04 -9.02
N SER A 821 -26.62 24.66 -7.88
CA SER A 821 -25.54 24.31 -6.97
C SER A 821 -25.81 22.98 -6.28
N GLN A 822 -24.74 22.23 -5.99
CA GLN A 822 -24.83 21.03 -5.17
C GLN A 822 -25.13 21.35 -3.70
N PHE A 823 -24.85 22.57 -3.25
CA PHE A 823 -24.79 22.94 -1.83
C PHE A 823 -25.98 23.78 -1.32
N TYR A 824 -26.85 24.27 -2.22
CA TYR A 824 -28.07 25.03 -1.85
C TYR A 824 -29.11 25.09 -2.97
N ASP A 825 -30.29 25.63 -2.68
CA ASP A 825 -31.41 25.76 -3.62
C ASP A 825 -31.28 27.05 -4.48
N GLY A 826 -30.27 27.09 -5.35
CA GLY A 826 -30.04 28.18 -6.30
C GLY A 826 -28.88 27.91 -7.26
N PRO A 827 -28.56 28.84 -8.17
CA PRO A 827 -27.50 28.63 -9.15
C PRO A 827 -26.10 28.71 -8.52
N VAL A 828 -25.10 28.07 -9.13
CA VAL A 828 -23.70 28.20 -8.69
C VAL A 828 -23.24 29.67 -8.68
N GLU A 829 -22.25 30.02 -7.86
CA GLU A 829 -21.58 31.34 -7.93
C GLU A 829 -20.93 31.51 -9.32
N GLY A 830 -20.29 30.44 -9.75
CA GLY A 830 -19.53 30.34 -10.96
C GLY A 830 -18.87 28.98 -11.05
N ILE A 831 -17.93 28.88 -11.96
CA ILE A 831 -17.14 27.67 -12.20
C ILE A 831 -15.65 28.00 -12.19
N TYR A 832 -14.87 27.05 -11.69
CA TYR A 832 -13.42 27.07 -11.77
C TYR A 832 -12.97 26.03 -12.79
N VAL A 833 -12.20 26.46 -13.78
CA VAL A 833 -11.83 25.68 -14.97
C VAL A 833 -10.33 25.45 -14.97
N LYS A 834 -9.92 24.19 -15.05
CA LYS A 834 -8.52 23.76 -15.10
C LYS A 834 -8.26 22.91 -16.34
N GLU A 835 -7.17 23.21 -17.06
CA GLU A 835 -6.58 22.29 -18.05
C GLU A 835 -5.44 21.53 -17.39
N GLU A 836 -5.51 20.21 -17.43
CA GLU A 836 -4.63 19.31 -16.69
C GLU A 836 -3.89 18.38 -17.67
N GLN A 837 -2.61 18.11 -17.36
CA GLN A 837 -1.75 17.22 -18.13
C GLN A 837 -0.61 16.69 -17.26
N ASN A 838 -0.28 15.41 -17.40
CA ASN A 838 0.88 14.78 -16.74
C ASN A 838 0.97 15.02 -15.22
N GLY A 839 -0.14 14.95 -14.49
CA GLY A 839 -0.13 15.15 -13.04
C GLY A 839 -0.23 16.62 -12.58
N GLN A 840 -0.31 17.59 -13.51
CA GLN A 840 -0.25 19.02 -13.20
C GLN A 840 -1.36 19.83 -13.88
N VAL A 841 -1.71 20.97 -13.29
CA VAL A 841 -2.57 21.99 -13.92
C VAL A 841 -1.70 22.92 -14.76
N ILE A 842 -1.97 22.99 -16.06
CA ILE A 842 -1.26 23.87 -16.99
C ILE A 842 -1.94 25.24 -17.05
N ASN A 843 -3.26 25.27 -17.13
CA ASN A 843 -4.03 26.51 -17.19
C ASN A 843 -5.17 26.49 -16.16
N ARG A 844 -5.46 27.64 -15.58
CA ARG A 844 -6.55 27.82 -14.61
C ARG A 844 -7.27 29.13 -14.83
N GLY A 845 -8.58 29.13 -14.66
CA GLY A 845 -9.42 30.30 -14.90
C GLY A 845 -10.77 30.15 -14.24
N LYS A 846 -11.52 31.25 -14.13
CA LYS A 846 -12.87 31.25 -13.57
C LYS A 846 -13.88 31.85 -14.54
N VAL A 847 -15.14 31.43 -14.43
CA VAL A 847 -16.29 32.11 -15.03
C VAL A 847 -17.30 32.31 -13.91
N VAL A 848 -17.76 33.55 -13.72
CA VAL A 848 -18.69 33.94 -12.66
C VAL A 848 -19.97 34.43 -13.33
N ARG A 849 -21.13 34.07 -12.77
CA ARG A 849 -22.41 34.47 -13.35
C ARG A 849 -22.59 35.99 -13.32
N SER A 850 -23.30 36.54 -14.31
CA SER A 850 -23.42 37.98 -14.55
C SER A 850 -24.17 38.75 -13.45
N ASP A 851 -25.11 38.09 -12.79
CA ASP A 851 -25.98 38.63 -11.74
C ASP A 851 -25.37 38.47 -10.33
N PHE A 852 -24.22 37.80 -10.22
CA PHE A 852 -23.49 37.70 -8.96
C PHE A 852 -22.73 39.00 -8.70
N THR A 853 -23.18 39.72 -7.68
CA THR A 853 -22.43 40.85 -7.13
C THR A 853 -21.72 40.35 -5.87
N ALA A 854 -20.39 40.26 -5.90
CA ALA A 854 -19.63 40.02 -4.68
C ALA A 854 -19.95 41.17 -3.72
N GLY A 855 -20.61 40.88 -2.60
CA GLY A 855 -21.09 41.90 -1.67
C GLY A 855 -19.95 42.76 -1.12
N ILE A 856 -19.64 43.87 -1.76
CA ILE A 856 -18.70 44.88 -1.27
C ILE A 856 -19.35 46.24 -1.48
N THR A 857 -19.68 46.92 -0.39
CA THR A 857 -19.53 48.38 -0.33
C THR A 857 -19.41 48.93 1.09
N ASP A 858 -19.94 48.31 2.14
CA ASP A 858 -19.75 48.81 3.52
C ASP A 858 -19.64 47.68 4.55
N HIS A 859 -18.45 47.54 5.16
CA HIS A 859 -18.21 46.87 6.45
C HIS A 859 -18.99 45.57 6.77
N TRP A 860 -18.64 44.45 6.15
CA TRP A 860 -19.12 43.12 6.58
C TRP A 860 -18.65 42.76 8.00
N ASP A 861 -17.55 43.35 8.48
CA ASP A 861 -17.10 43.28 9.89
C ASP A 861 -18.11 43.86 10.90
N LYS A 862 -19.12 44.65 10.46
CA LYS A 862 -20.09 45.31 11.34
C LYS A 862 -21.49 44.69 11.35
N ALA A 863 -21.79 43.75 10.44
CA ALA A 863 -23.07 43.04 10.41
C ALA A 863 -23.00 41.75 11.25
N PRO A 864 -24.08 41.33 11.94
CA PRO A 864 -24.09 40.06 12.65
C PRO A 864 -23.87 38.89 11.68
N MET A 865 -22.83 38.09 11.94
CA MET A 865 -22.42 36.97 11.09
C MET A 865 -23.55 35.92 10.98
N ARG A 866 -24.03 35.69 9.77
CA ARG A 866 -24.93 34.57 9.45
C ARG A 866 -24.11 33.32 9.16
N LYS A 867 -24.51 32.16 9.67
CA LYS A 867 -23.85 30.87 9.43
C LYS A 867 -24.49 30.12 8.26
N ASN A 868 -23.68 29.40 7.48
CA ASN A 868 -24.16 28.42 6.50
C ASN A 868 -24.65 27.12 7.20
N GLY A 869 -25.41 26.31 6.46
CA GLY A 869 -25.89 24.99 6.89
C GLY A 869 -25.00 23.85 6.41
N PHE A 870 -24.80 22.85 7.29
CA PHE A 870 -23.96 21.66 7.06
C PHE A 870 -24.78 20.37 7.19
N LEU A 871 -24.40 19.33 6.45
CA LEU A 871 -25.08 18.02 6.47
C LEU A 871 -24.73 17.16 7.69
N ILE A 872 -23.61 17.45 8.36
CA ILE A 872 -23.16 16.71 9.54
C ILE A 872 -23.89 17.28 10.77
N GLY A 873 -24.78 16.49 11.36
CA GLY A 873 -25.37 16.75 12.68
C GLY A 873 -24.50 16.15 13.78
N GLY A 874 -24.08 16.95 14.76
CA GLY A 874 -23.46 16.46 16.00
C GLY A 874 -22.24 17.28 16.44
N ASP A 875 -22.35 17.85 17.64
CA ASP A 875 -21.28 18.41 18.49
C ASP A 875 -20.68 19.78 18.13
N ASP A 876 -21.54 20.80 18.10
CA ASP A 876 -21.15 22.14 18.59
C ASP A 876 -21.79 22.32 19.98
N ILE A 877 -21.07 21.95 21.04
CA ILE A 877 -21.27 22.58 22.35
C ILE A 877 -20.78 24.02 22.19
N GLU A 878 -21.64 24.96 22.61
CA GLU A 878 -21.53 26.43 22.51
C GLU A 878 -20.13 27.05 22.67
#